data_AF-A0A0C9MEV5-F1
#
_entry.id   AF-A0A0C9MEV5-F1
#
_cell.length_a   1.000
_cell.length_b   1.000
_cell.length_c   1.000
_cell.angle_alpha   90.00
_cell.angle_beta   90.00
_cell.angle_gamma   90.00
#
_symmetry.space_group_name_H-M   'P 1'
#
loop_
_entity.id
_entity.type
_entity.pdbx_description
1 polymer ?
#
loop_
_entity_poly.entity_id
_entity_poly.type
_entity_poly.pdbx_seq_one_letter_code
_entity_poly.pdbx_strand_id
1 'polypeptide(L)'
;MSFQLKSNTKNAQLLSSVISLYMSNDNLIHQNLSFILDIIVNHRLFHEPSNEEPNEELAAVYRKWTVRLNALLQSKNAAARWCGITLVRTTCENSHHLLVANAKPWSAQLLGFVGKTTEPVAIHQECIETLSFLFSYTIDKPELQREVATPNLQRYNQLLLQLGRKQELLATVLSALTANVKCFPSTARHISDQCLQLCLSCLDGSRDLDDETLKEANKCLVSLYIAGGKSMMAEQWKDSISRLIGSVHECLNRLFDTIDEETQEAELPKSYPFLPVSSDYVDAFPVLIKRIQLVQDCISTFLTTSTSIVVGVPVVHLVDLICRIYNVYEGSLMRDYKDKSEFYTLMMCLPSLHLSTSKLFTSLLYCSGQEMMRYSKLFSRILLRLLSEHKQKRALKSSVYKLIALCLEKCGYAFAESIHKPLIASILEDLQIIEKKAAAFATTNNQQKKSHKKRRTDVTNSDALTNKLVSAASSQVQIAALQTLATLLEVFGFALENGQRSSVDGTVLSRLIQMIQPTDMSDEEVILVKAELYQCLISSVTHPIETQASILPHASRLFSAGINDQSHQLQVICKKGLSVCDLIMHSRLPPVQRVLPKTSPTVVITVQELVDEEQKEEEEQAADAIMKEEKKPATASVQQVVVEKQEKAAPVQPVSLPITPVTLPPVIEKLPAKVAEEKTPTPEIKPATLKTVAVEEVKIIESVTITPPVVDTAVTAPVATSTISLEAAAASTVDLDDDMDMDMPMIDMAGPDSDDEDDE
;
A
#
# COMPACT_ATOMS: atom_id res chain seq x y z
N MET A 1 33.13 -39.17 3.57
CA MET A 1 34.53 -38.73 3.36
C MET A 1 35.01 -38.83 1.91
N SER A 2 34.72 -39.87 1.11
CA SER A 2 35.34 -40.02 -0.24
C SER A 2 34.74 -39.20 -1.41
N PHE A 3 33.58 -38.55 -1.25
CA PHE A 3 32.92 -37.80 -2.34
C PHE A 3 33.26 -36.29 -2.40
N GLN A 4 33.44 -35.62 -1.25
CA GLN A 4 33.72 -34.16 -1.21
C GLN A 4 35.06 -33.80 -1.88
N LEU A 5 36.10 -34.60 -1.67
CA LEU A 5 37.44 -34.39 -2.26
C LEU A 5 37.41 -34.27 -3.79
N LYS A 6 36.55 -35.03 -4.49
CA LYS A 6 36.39 -34.94 -5.95
C LYS A 6 35.66 -33.68 -6.41
N SER A 7 34.87 -33.06 -5.54
CA SER A 7 34.15 -31.81 -5.86
C SER A 7 35.10 -30.62 -5.84
N ASN A 8 35.96 -30.52 -4.81
CA ASN A 8 36.80 -29.34 -4.61
C ASN A 8 37.87 -29.18 -5.71
N THR A 9 38.54 -30.27 -6.11
CA THR A 9 39.50 -30.23 -7.23
C THR A 9 38.79 -29.94 -8.57
N LYS A 10 37.56 -30.42 -8.78
CA LYS A 10 36.75 -30.06 -9.97
C LYS A 10 36.41 -28.56 -9.98
N ASN A 11 36.00 -27.99 -8.84
CA ASN A 11 35.69 -26.56 -8.73
C ASN A 11 36.94 -25.71 -8.93
N ALA A 12 38.11 -26.12 -8.40
CA ALA A 12 39.39 -25.45 -8.64
C ALA A 12 39.77 -25.45 -10.14
N GLN A 13 39.59 -26.58 -10.84
CA GLN A 13 39.83 -26.68 -12.29
C GLN A 13 38.86 -25.82 -13.11
N LEU A 14 37.55 -25.87 -12.82
CA LEU A 14 36.55 -25.03 -13.49
C LEU A 14 36.85 -23.54 -13.29
N LEU A 15 37.08 -23.10 -12.04
CA LEU A 15 37.38 -21.71 -11.72
C LEU A 15 38.70 -21.24 -12.37
N SER A 16 39.74 -22.09 -12.39
CA SER A 16 40.99 -21.78 -13.10
C SER A 16 40.81 -21.69 -14.62
N SER A 17 39.82 -22.39 -15.20
CA SER A 17 39.49 -22.33 -16.62
C SER A 17 38.65 -21.08 -16.96
N VAL A 18 37.76 -20.67 -16.06
CA VAL A 18 37.03 -19.38 -16.15
C VAL A 18 38.02 -18.20 -16.15
N ILE A 19 38.98 -18.20 -15.22
CA ILE A 19 40.01 -17.16 -15.12
C ILE A 19 40.85 -17.10 -16.42
N SER A 20 41.33 -18.23 -16.92
CA SER A 20 42.28 -18.25 -18.04
C SER A 20 41.64 -18.03 -19.41
N LEU A 21 40.43 -18.55 -19.65
CA LEU A 21 39.78 -18.46 -20.96
C LEU A 21 38.93 -17.19 -21.10
N TYR A 22 38.07 -16.91 -20.12
CA TYR A 22 37.00 -15.90 -20.27
C TYR A 22 37.35 -14.55 -19.62
N MET A 23 38.23 -14.56 -18.61
CA MET A 23 38.64 -13.35 -17.87
C MET A 23 40.05 -12.84 -18.24
N SER A 24 40.78 -13.44 -19.18
CA SER A 24 42.13 -12.96 -19.53
C SER A 24 42.17 -11.63 -20.29
N ASN A 25 41.06 -11.21 -20.92
CA ASN A 25 40.99 -9.98 -21.72
C ASN A 25 39.96 -8.98 -21.15
N ASP A 26 40.46 -7.90 -20.54
CA ASP A 26 39.66 -6.78 -20.00
C ASP A 26 38.61 -6.24 -20.99
N ASN A 27 38.90 -6.24 -22.28
CA ASN A 27 38.01 -5.64 -23.28
C ASN A 27 36.84 -6.55 -23.68
N LEU A 28 36.94 -7.87 -23.48
CA LEU A 28 35.91 -8.84 -23.85
C LEU A 28 35.12 -9.40 -22.66
N ILE A 29 35.57 -9.16 -21.42
CA ILE A 29 34.94 -9.73 -20.21
C ILE A 29 33.44 -9.40 -20.09
N HIS A 30 33.01 -8.23 -20.57
CA HIS A 30 31.59 -7.82 -20.56
C HIS A 30 30.69 -8.69 -21.46
N GLN A 31 31.23 -9.27 -22.53
CA GLN A 31 30.51 -10.18 -23.42
C GLN A 31 30.40 -11.59 -22.80
N ASN A 32 31.37 -11.94 -21.96
CA ASN A 32 31.44 -13.22 -21.26
C ASN A 32 30.71 -13.21 -19.90
N LEU A 33 30.31 -12.04 -19.38
CA LEU A 33 29.90 -11.89 -17.97
C LEU A 33 28.75 -12.83 -17.58
N SER A 34 27.67 -12.86 -18.36
CA SER A 34 26.50 -13.71 -18.06
C SER A 34 26.89 -15.19 -17.99
N PHE A 35 27.72 -15.66 -18.92
CA PHE A 35 28.23 -17.04 -18.95
C PHE A 35 29.16 -17.35 -17.75
N ILE A 36 29.96 -16.39 -17.31
CA ILE A 36 30.79 -16.51 -16.10
C ILE A 36 29.89 -16.61 -14.85
N LEU A 37 28.86 -15.76 -14.74
CA LEU A 37 27.90 -15.76 -13.63
C LEU A 37 27.10 -17.07 -13.58
N ASP A 38 26.58 -17.53 -14.73
CA ASP A 38 25.88 -18.81 -14.85
C ASP A 38 26.74 -19.98 -14.38
N ILE A 39 28.02 -20.02 -14.77
CA ILE A 39 28.97 -21.04 -14.30
C ILE A 39 29.17 -20.98 -12.79
N ILE A 40 29.36 -19.78 -12.23
CA ILE A 40 29.58 -19.60 -10.78
C ILE A 40 28.39 -20.10 -9.97
N VAL A 41 27.17 -19.71 -10.36
CA VAL A 41 25.94 -20.02 -9.63
C VAL A 41 25.53 -21.48 -9.82
N ASN A 42 25.47 -21.98 -11.06
CA ASN A 42 24.99 -23.34 -11.34
C ASN A 42 25.96 -24.43 -10.86
N HIS A 43 27.27 -24.18 -10.87
CA HIS A 43 28.26 -25.11 -10.30
C HIS A 43 28.63 -24.81 -8.85
N ARG A 44 28.07 -23.75 -8.24
CA ARG A 44 28.34 -23.30 -6.88
C ARG A 44 29.85 -23.24 -6.58
N LEU A 45 30.63 -22.60 -7.45
CA LEU A 45 32.09 -22.72 -7.45
C LEU A 45 32.78 -22.27 -6.16
N PHE A 46 32.12 -21.43 -5.36
CA PHE A 46 32.63 -20.90 -4.09
C PHE A 46 31.98 -21.52 -2.84
N HIS A 47 31.07 -22.50 -3.00
CA HIS A 47 30.32 -23.09 -1.89
C HIS A 47 31.16 -24.11 -1.10
N GLU A 48 31.44 -23.78 0.16
CA GLU A 48 32.17 -24.62 1.11
C GLU A 48 31.16 -25.48 1.91
N PRO A 49 31.18 -26.84 1.79
CA PRO A 49 30.17 -27.72 2.39
C PRO A 49 30.43 -28.10 3.86
N SER A 50 31.46 -27.53 4.48
CA SER A 50 31.90 -27.78 5.86
C SER A 50 32.73 -26.60 6.37
N ASN A 51 32.81 -26.42 7.70
CA ASN A 51 33.69 -25.42 8.35
C ASN A 51 35.17 -25.88 8.35
N GLU A 52 35.62 -26.48 7.26
CA GLU A 52 36.99 -26.98 7.05
C GLU A 52 37.72 -26.00 6.11
N GLU A 53 38.99 -25.70 6.37
CA GLU A 53 39.74 -24.76 5.54
C GLU A 53 39.82 -25.25 4.07
N PRO A 54 39.71 -24.35 3.08
CA PRO A 54 39.75 -24.75 1.68
C PRO A 54 41.11 -25.37 1.33
N ASN A 55 41.05 -26.58 0.76
CA ASN A 55 42.22 -27.34 0.28
C ASN A 55 43.22 -26.45 -0.46
N GLU A 56 44.53 -26.69 -0.28
CA GLU A 56 45.60 -25.78 -0.73
C GLU A 56 45.50 -25.42 -2.24
N GLU A 57 45.13 -26.39 -3.09
CA GLU A 57 44.84 -26.17 -4.52
C GLU A 57 43.73 -25.12 -4.74
N LEU A 58 42.61 -25.27 -4.02
CA LEU A 58 41.43 -24.41 -4.12
C LEU A 58 41.73 -23.02 -3.54
N ALA A 59 42.42 -22.96 -2.39
CA ALA A 59 42.90 -21.71 -1.81
C ALA A 59 43.87 -20.96 -2.74
N ALA A 60 44.73 -21.67 -3.49
CA ALA A 60 45.59 -21.08 -4.50
C ALA A 60 44.80 -20.52 -5.70
N VAL A 61 43.73 -21.18 -6.16
CA VAL A 61 42.85 -20.65 -7.22
C VAL A 61 42.00 -19.48 -6.70
N TYR A 62 41.52 -19.52 -5.46
CA TYR A 62 40.83 -18.40 -4.82
C TYR A 62 41.72 -17.16 -4.71
N ARG A 63 43.01 -17.30 -4.37
CA ARG A 63 43.97 -16.18 -4.41
C ARG A 63 44.12 -15.61 -5.83
N LYS A 64 44.21 -16.45 -6.87
CA LYS A 64 44.24 -16.02 -8.29
C LYS A 64 42.96 -15.28 -8.69
N TRP A 65 41.80 -15.78 -8.27
CA TRP A 65 40.49 -15.15 -8.47
C TRP A 65 40.46 -13.74 -7.87
N THR A 66 40.76 -13.61 -6.58
CA THR A 66 40.81 -12.33 -5.86
C THR A 66 41.78 -11.33 -6.50
N VAL A 67 42.98 -11.78 -6.90
CA VAL A 67 43.95 -10.93 -7.62
C VAL A 67 43.39 -10.45 -8.95
N ARG A 68 42.69 -11.30 -9.73
CA ARG A 68 42.09 -10.89 -11.00
C ARG A 68 40.92 -9.93 -10.80
N LEU A 69 40.07 -10.12 -9.80
CA LEU A 69 39.02 -9.15 -9.44
C LEU A 69 39.62 -7.79 -9.09
N ASN A 70 40.64 -7.74 -8.23
CA ASN A 70 41.30 -6.49 -7.87
C ASN A 70 41.93 -5.78 -9.09
N ALA A 71 42.49 -6.53 -10.03
CA ALA A 71 43.00 -5.97 -11.29
C ALA A 71 41.88 -5.41 -12.19
N LEU A 72 40.72 -6.08 -12.27
CA LEU A 72 39.55 -5.60 -13.02
C LEU A 72 38.97 -4.32 -12.42
N LEU A 73 38.84 -4.25 -11.09
CA LEU A 73 38.42 -3.02 -10.39
C LEU A 73 39.39 -1.85 -10.63
N GLN A 74 40.69 -2.12 -10.81
CA GLN A 74 41.71 -1.11 -11.12
C GLN A 74 41.85 -0.82 -12.63
N SER A 75 41.08 -1.49 -13.49
CA SER A 75 41.18 -1.32 -14.94
C SER A 75 40.78 0.08 -15.39
N LYS A 76 41.45 0.58 -16.44
CA LYS A 76 41.07 1.85 -17.10
C LYS A 76 39.74 1.72 -17.85
N ASN A 77 39.41 0.53 -18.34
CA ASN A 77 38.15 0.27 -19.04
C ASN A 77 36.97 0.22 -18.05
N ALA A 78 35.96 1.07 -18.24
CA ALA A 78 34.78 1.13 -17.38
C ALA A 78 33.94 -0.15 -17.42
N ALA A 79 33.83 -0.82 -18.57
CA ALA A 79 33.13 -2.10 -18.68
C ALA A 79 33.85 -3.20 -17.87
N ALA A 80 35.19 -3.21 -17.88
CA ALA A 80 35.99 -4.12 -17.06
C ALA A 80 35.84 -3.86 -15.55
N ARG A 81 35.77 -2.58 -15.14
CA ARG A 81 35.46 -2.21 -13.74
C ARG A 81 34.08 -2.69 -13.34
N TRP A 82 33.04 -2.41 -14.14
CA TRP A 82 31.66 -2.84 -13.87
C TRP A 82 31.58 -4.36 -13.68
N CYS A 83 32.10 -5.15 -14.63
CA CYS A 83 32.17 -6.61 -14.51
C CYS A 83 32.92 -7.07 -13.26
N GLY A 84 34.01 -6.38 -12.90
CA GLY A 84 34.75 -6.64 -11.67
C GLY A 84 33.92 -6.43 -10.40
N ILE A 85 33.03 -5.44 -10.38
CA ILE A 85 32.14 -5.15 -9.24
C ILE A 85 31.04 -6.22 -9.16
N THR A 86 30.34 -6.51 -10.26
CA THR A 86 29.32 -7.57 -10.30
C THR A 86 29.89 -8.93 -9.88
N LEU A 87 31.11 -9.27 -10.32
CA LEU A 87 31.78 -10.51 -9.91
C LEU A 87 32.24 -10.49 -8.44
N VAL A 88 32.62 -9.33 -7.87
CA VAL A 88 32.86 -9.20 -6.41
C VAL A 88 31.57 -9.48 -5.63
N ARG A 89 30.44 -8.90 -6.05
CA ARG A 89 29.11 -9.13 -5.44
C ARG A 89 28.75 -10.61 -5.45
N THR A 90 28.75 -11.25 -6.62
CA THR A 90 28.43 -12.67 -6.74
C THR A 90 29.41 -13.58 -5.99
N THR A 91 30.70 -13.20 -5.89
CA THR A 91 31.68 -13.93 -5.05
C THR A 91 31.27 -13.86 -3.57
N CYS A 92 30.87 -12.68 -3.09
CA CYS A 92 30.45 -12.47 -1.70
C CYS A 92 29.11 -13.14 -1.37
N GLU A 93 28.17 -13.16 -2.33
CA GLU A 93 26.89 -13.88 -2.21
C GLU A 93 27.07 -15.40 -2.14
N ASN A 94 28.16 -15.95 -2.71
CA ASN A 94 28.40 -17.40 -2.80
C ASN A 94 29.47 -17.96 -1.84
N SER A 95 30.28 -17.14 -1.16
CA SER A 95 31.22 -17.60 -0.12
C SER A 95 31.37 -16.63 1.05
N HIS A 96 31.13 -17.15 2.26
CA HIS A 96 31.38 -16.45 3.51
C HIS A 96 32.88 -16.16 3.72
N HIS A 97 33.74 -17.15 3.47
CA HIS A 97 35.19 -17.04 3.67
C HIS A 97 35.81 -15.97 2.75
N LEU A 98 35.46 -15.96 1.45
CA LEU A 98 35.97 -14.94 0.51
C LEU A 98 35.42 -13.54 0.82
N LEU A 99 34.18 -13.44 1.29
CA LEU A 99 33.60 -12.18 1.78
C LEU A 99 34.40 -11.67 2.99
N VAL A 100 34.54 -12.44 4.06
CA VAL A 100 35.23 -11.99 5.30
C VAL A 100 36.68 -11.60 5.02
N ALA A 101 37.40 -12.37 4.20
CA ALA A 101 38.80 -12.08 3.86
C ALA A 101 39.00 -10.78 3.05
N ASN A 102 38.01 -10.32 2.28
CA ASN A 102 38.19 -9.24 1.30
C ASN A 102 37.20 -8.07 1.42
N ALA A 103 36.16 -8.16 2.26
CA ALA A 103 35.15 -7.11 2.37
C ALA A 103 35.73 -5.76 2.79
N LYS A 104 36.80 -5.73 3.60
CA LYS A 104 37.48 -4.50 4.04
C LYS A 104 38.15 -3.73 2.87
N PRO A 105 39.08 -4.32 2.08
CA PRO A 105 39.61 -3.63 0.90
C PRO A 105 38.56 -3.39 -0.19
N TRP A 106 37.62 -4.32 -0.44
CA TRP A 106 36.59 -4.13 -1.46
C TRP A 106 35.62 -2.98 -1.12
N SER A 107 35.05 -2.94 0.09
CA SER A 107 34.18 -1.82 0.50
C SER A 107 34.86 -0.46 0.42
N ALA A 108 36.13 -0.35 0.83
CA ALA A 108 36.91 0.87 0.70
C ALA A 108 37.11 1.29 -0.78
N GLN A 109 37.40 0.32 -1.67
CA GLN A 109 37.59 0.60 -3.10
C GLN A 109 36.27 0.98 -3.79
N LEU A 110 35.17 0.28 -3.48
CA LEU A 110 33.84 0.56 -4.01
C LEU A 110 33.31 1.92 -3.55
N LEU A 111 33.49 2.26 -2.27
CA LEU A 111 33.18 3.60 -1.74
C LEU A 111 34.01 4.69 -2.45
N GLY A 112 35.23 4.35 -2.90
CA GLY A 112 36.07 5.18 -3.75
C GLY A 112 35.56 5.38 -5.19
N PHE A 113 34.66 4.54 -5.71
CA PHE A 113 33.96 4.78 -6.99
C PHE A 113 32.66 5.57 -6.78
N VAL A 114 31.88 5.25 -5.73
CA VAL A 114 30.71 6.05 -5.32
C VAL A 114 31.11 7.51 -5.07
N GLY A 115 32.29 7.74 -4.47
CA GLY A 115 32.85 9.08 -4.24
C GLY A 115 33.41 9.81 -5.48
N LYS A 116 33.41 9.19 -6.67
CA LYS A 116 33.86 9.81 -7.92
C LYS A 116 32.66 10.13 -8.81
N THR A 117 32.30 11.40 -8.86
CA THR A 117 31.15 11.89 -9.67
C THR A 117 31.27 11.58 -11.17
N THR A 118 32.51 11.36 -11.66
CA THR A 118 32.91 11.07 -13.05
C THR A 118 32.76 9.61 -13.48
N GLU A 119 32.49 8.66 -12.57
CA GLU A 119 32.22 7.28 -12.97
C GLU A 119 30.84 7.17 -13.65
N PRO A 120 30.66 6.27 -14.64
CA PRO A 120 29.36 6.01 -15.27
C PRO A 120 28.29 5.54 -14.29
N VAL A 121 27.02 5.85 -14.62
CA VAL A 121 25.83 5.52 -13.83
C VAL A 121 25.74 4.02 -13.49
N ALA A 122 26.01 3.12 -14.44
CA ALA A 122 26.02 1.67 -14.19
C ALA A 122 27.10 1.22 -13.17
N ILE A 123 28.24 1.94 -13.08
CA ILE A 123 29.24 1.69 -12.03
C ILE A 123 28.75 2.20 -10.68
N HIS A 124 28.08 3.36 -10.63
CA HIS A 124 27.47 3.87 -9.39
C HIS A 124 26.37 2.93 -8.88
N GLN A 125 25.46 2.45 -9.74
CA GLN A 125 24.39 1.50 -9.39
C GLN A 125 24.97 0.21 -8.79
N GLU A 126 25.84 -0.49 -9.52
CA GLU A 126 26.42 -1.75 -9.05
C GLU A 126 27.29 -1.57 -7.79
N CYS A 127 28.02 -0.45 -7.65
CA CYS A 127 28.74 -0.15 -6.40
C CYS A 127 27.80 0.06 -5.22
N ILE A 128 26.69 0.79 -5.42
CA ILE A 128 25.70 1.06 -4.37
C ILE A 128 25.02 -0.24 -3.93
N GLU A 129 24.59 -1.09 -4.86
CA GLU A 129 23.99 -2.38 -4.53
C GLU A 129 24.98 -3.32 -3.84
N THR A 130 26.21 -3.44 -4.36
CA THR A 130 27.26 -4.28 -3.78
C THR A 130 27.64 -3.82 -2.37
N LEU A 131 27.75 -2.51 -2.13
CA LEU A 131 27.99 -1.96 -0.79
C LEU A 131 26.80 -2.20 0.15
N SER A 132 25.57 -2.03 -0.34
CA SER A 132 24.36 -2.27 0.45
C SER A 132 24.24 -3.74 0.86
N PHE A 133 24.58 -4.69 -0.03
CA PHE A 133 24.72 -6.11 0.31
C PHE A 133 25.83 -6.34 1.36
N LEU A 134 27.05 -5.86 1.08
CA LEU A 134 28.21 -6.07 1.96
C LEU A 134 27.99 -5.53 3.37
N PHE A 135 27.39 -4.34 3.51
CA PHE A 135 27.07 -3.79 4.83
C PHE A 135 25.93 -4.56 5.49
N SER A 136 24.83 -4.86 4.79
CA SER A 136 23.72 -5.65 5.36
C SER A 136 24.15 -7.03 5.83
N TYR A 137 25.14 -7.64 5.18
CA TYR A 137 25.73 -8.92 5.61
C TYR A 137 26.40 -8.86 7.01
N THR A 138 26.76 -7.66 7.49
CA THR A 138 27.46 -7.48 8.78
C THR A 138 26.54 -7.38 9.99
N ILE A 139 25.21 -7.24 9.83
CA ILE A 139 24.28 -6.93 10.93
C ILE A 139 24.42 -7.89 12.11
N ASP A 140 24.40 -9.20 11.85
CA ASP A 140 24.49 -10.26 12.86
C ASP A 140 25.94 -10.63 13.24
N LYS A 141 26.93 -9.81 12.83
CA LYS A 141 28.37 -10.13 12.89
C LYS A 141 29.15 -8.92 13.43
N PRO A 142 29.12 -8.65 14.75
CA PRO A 142 29.56 -7.38 15.33
C PRO A 142 31.04 -7.04 15.07
N GLU A 143 31.91 -8.03 14.96
CA GLU A 143 33.33 -7.83 14.62
C GLU A 143 33.50 -7.33 13.18
N LEU A 144 32.84 -8.01 12.22
CA LEU A 144 32.82 -7.63 10.81
C LEU A 144 32.13 -6.27 10.61
N GLN A 145 31.06 -5.99 11.36
CA GLN A 145 30.38 -4.70 11.37
C GLN A 145 31.33 -3.57 11.79
N ARG A 146 32.06 -3.77 12.90
CA ARG A 146 33.05 -2.81 13.43
C ARG A 146 34.19 -2.55 12.43
N GLU A 147 34.61 -3.55 11.66
CA GLU A 147 35.76 -3.43 10.76
C GLU A 147 35.45 -3.02 9.32
N VAL A 148 34.23 -3.27 8.85
CA VAL A 148 33.83 -3.03 7.45
C VAL A 148 32.74 -1.97 7.33
N ALA A 149 31.64 -2.11 8.07
CA ALA A 149 30.47 -1.25 7.92
C ALA A 149 30.63 0.08 8.68
N THR A 150 30.84 0.02 9.99
CA THR A 150 30.94 1.19 10.89
C THR A 150 31.87 2.30 10.39
N PRO A 151 33.12 2.06 9.94
CA PRO A 151 34.01 3.14 9.47
C PRO A 151 33.59 3.75 8.12
N ASN A 152 32.75 3.07 7.33
CA ASN A 152 32.38 3.49 5.98
C ASN A 152 30.97 4.11 5.92
N LEU A 153 30.03 3.68 6.76
CA LEU A 153 28.60 4.00 6.68
C LEU A 153 28.29 5.51 6.70
N GLN A 154 28.96 6.32 7.54
CA GLN A 154 28.70 7.77 7.57
C GLN A 154 29.05 8.45 6.23
N ARG A 155 30.23 8.14 5.68
CA ARG A 155 30.67 8.66 4.39
C ARG A 155 29.80 8.12 3.24
N TYR A 156 29.41 6.85 3.30
CA TYR A 156 28.51 6.23 2.33
C TYR A 156 27.15 6.94 2.29
N ASN A 157 26.54 7.17 3.45
CA ASN A 157 25.29 7.92 3.62
C ASN A 157 25.36 9.33 2.99
N GLN A 158 26.45 10.07 3.23
CA GLN A 158 26.65 11.41 2.63
C GLN A 158 26.82 11.35 1.10
N LEU A 159 27.54 10.36 0.58
CA LEU A 159 27.73 10.18 -0.86
C LEU A 159 26.45 9.73 -1.57
N LEU A 160 25.62 8.88 -0.94
CA LEU A 160 24.30 8.51 -1.44
C LEU A 160 23.42 9.76 -1.65
N LEU A 161 23.35 10.66 -0.66
CA LEU A 161 22.59 11.91 -0.78
C LEU A 161 23.13 12.86 -1.85
N GLN A 162 24.44 12.86 -2.12
CA GLN A 162 25.02 13.62 -3.23
C GLN A 162 24.65 13.01 -4.59
N LEU A 163 24.66 11.68 -4.71
CA LEU A 163 24.28 10.96 -5.94
C LEU A 163 22.77 10.98 -6.20
N GLY A 164 21.93 11.05 -5.16
CA GLY A 164 20.47 11.21 -5.27
C GLY A 164 20.02 12.49 -5.97
N ARG A 165 20.94 13.42 -6.27
CA ARG A 165 20.69 14.56 -7.17
C ARG A 165 20.63 14.16 -8.66
N LYS A 166 21.16 12.99 -9.04
CA LYS A 166 21.04 12.41 -10.38
C LYS A 166 19.78 11.53 -10.43
N GLN A 167 18.82 11.86 -11.29
CA GLN A 167 17.56 11.11 -11.41
C GLN A 167 17.79 9.63 -11.77
N GLU A 168 18.75 9.33 -12.65
CA GLU A 168 19.13 7.96 -13.06
C GLU A 168 19.68 7.06 -11.93
N LEU A 169 20.02 7.64 -10.77
CA LEU A 169 20.46 6.90 -9.58
C LEU A 169 19.43 6.92 -8.45
N LEU A 170 18.32 7.62 -8.60
CA LEU A 170 17.47 8.00 -7.48
C LEU A 170 16.78 6.79 -6.83
N ALA A 171 16.22 5.86 -7.61
CA ALA A 171 15.71 4.58 -7.10
C ALA A 171 16.77 3.78 -6.31
N THR A 172 17.95 3.55 -6.90
CA THR A 172 19.04 2.78 -6.27
C THR A 172 19.56 3.45 -4.99
N VAL A 173 19.65 4.78 -4.98
CA VAL A 173 20.03 5.58 -3.81
C VAL A 173 18.97 5.48 -2.71
N LEU A 174 17.68 5.63 -3.03
CA LEU A 174 16.59 5.54 -2.06
C LEU A 174 16.45 4.13 -1.46
N SER A 175 16.65 3.09 -2.26
CA SER A 175 16.72 1.70 -1.80
C SER A 175 17.90 1.48 -0.83
N ALA A 176 19.10 1.97 -1.17
CA ALA A 176 20.28 1.88 -0.30
C ALA A 176 20.13 2.69 1.00
N LEU A 177 19.52 3.89 0.95
CA LEU A 177 19.19 4.68 2.14
C LEU A 177 18.15 3.95 3.01
N THR A 178 17.12 3.35 2.41
CA THR A 178 16.13 2.51 3.11
C THR A 178 16.78 1.34 3.83
N ALA A 179 17.74 0.66 3.19
CA ALA A 179 18.52 -0.41 3.79
C ALA A 179 19.37 0.13 4.97
N ASN A 180 20.13 1.21 4.76
CA ASN A 180 20.97 1.79 5.81
C ASN A 180 20.17 2.28 7.03
N VAL A 181 18.96 2.82 6.83
CA VAL A 181 18.05 3.24 7.91
C VAL A 181 17.52 2.04 8.71
N LYS A 182 17.12 0.95 8.02
CA LYS A 182 16.62 -0.27 8.66
C LYS A 182 17.73 -1.03 9.41
N CYS A 183 18.92 -1.13 8.81
CA CYS A 183 20.02 -1.95 9.32
C CYS A 183 20.92 -1.20 10.32
N PHE A 184 21.10 0.12 10.15
CA PHE A 184 22.03 0.95 10.93
C PHE A 184 21.38 2.28 11.41
N PRO A 185 20.21 2.26 12.09
CA PRO A 185 19.42 3.46 12.39
C PRO A 185 20.15 4.52 13.23
N SER A 186 21.06 4.10 14.11
CA SER A 186 21.92 5.02 14.89
C SER A 186 22.86 5.82 13.99
N THR A 187 23.45 5.19 12.99
CA THR A 187 24.33 5.83 12.00
C THR A 187 23.55 6.63 10.97
N ALA A 188 22.33 6.20 10.62
CA ALA A 188 21.45 6.90 9.69
C ALA A 188 20.81 8.18 10.28
N ARG A 189 20.70 8.32 11.61
CA ARG A 189 20.04 9.49 12.24
C ARG A 189 20.56 10.84 11.76
N HIS A 190 21.87 11.00 11.57
CA HIS A 190 22.45 12.30 11.16
C HIS A 190 22.08 12.74 9.72
N ILE A 191 21.42 11.88 8.94
CA ILE A 191 20.92 12.19 7.60
C ILE A 191 19.39 12.09 7.49
N SER A 192 18.64 11.83 8.58
CA SER A 192 17.18 11.59 8.51
C SER A 192 16.43 12.72 7.80
N ASP A 193 16.78 13.96 8.12
CA ASP A 193 16.10 15.15 7.60
C ASP A 193 16.48 15.39 6.13
N GLN A 194 17.71 15.05 5.75
CA GLN A 194 18.17 15.14 4.36
C GLN A 194 17.55 14.03 3.49
N CYS A 195 17.34 12.83 4.05
CA CYS A 195 16.53 11.79 3.41
C CYS A 195 15.06 12.19 3.28
N LEU A 196 14.48 12.80 4.32
CA LEU A 196 13.10 13.29 4.29
C LEU A 196 12.92 14.32 3.17
N GLN A 197 13.81 15.33 3.09
CA GLN A 197 13.77 16.33 2.02
C GLN A 197 13.98 15.71 0.62
N LEU A 198 14.85 14.71 0.49
CA LEU A 198 15.01 13.97 -0.77
C LEU A 198 13.71 13.25 -1.15
N CYS A 199 13.06 12.55 -0.21
CA CYS A 199 11.79 11.86 -0.46
C CYS A 199 10.64 12.83 -0.77
N LEU A 200 10.49 13.92 -0.01
CA LEU A 200 9.49 14.96 -0.27
C LEU A 200 9.67 15.58 -1.66
N SER A 201 10.91 15.81 -2.09
CA SER A 201 11.18 16.29 -3.46
C SER A 201 10.64 15.34 -4.55
N CYS A 202 10.53 14.04 -4.27
CA CYS A 202 9.94 13.06 -5.19
C CYS A 202 8.41 13.11 -5.22
N LEU A 203 7.77 13.53 -4.12
CA LEU A 203 6.31 13.63 -3.97
C LEU A 203 5.74 14.99 -4.40
N ASP A 204 6.60 15.97 -4.69
CA ASP A 204 6.25 17.37 -4.97
C ASP A 204 5.36 17.57 -6.23
N GLY A 205 5.25 16.57 -7.11
CA GLY A 205 4.40 16.60 -8.31
C GLY A 205 5.01 17.33 -9.51
N SER A 206 5.90 18.29 -9.28
CA SER A 206 6.58 19.12 -10.29
C SER A 206 7.51 18.38 -11.27
N ARG A 207 7.90 17.13 -10.97
CA ARG A 207 8.83 16.32 -11.79
C ARG A 207 8.20 15.02 -12.24
N ASP A 208 8.48 14.61 -13.48
CA ASP A 208 8.16 13.26 -13.95
C ASP A 208 9.26 12.29 -13.51
N LEU A 209 8.90 11.44 -12.55
CA LEU A 209 9.70 10.34 -12.02
C LEU A 209 9.03 9.02 -12.41
N ASP A 210 9.84 7.99 -12.56
CA ASP A 210 9.38 6.64 -12.84
C ASP A 210 8.75 5.96 -11.61
N ASP A 211 7.92 4.96 -11.86
CA ASP A 211 7.17 4.20 -10.86
C ASP A 211 8.07 3.40 -9.89
N GLU A 212 9.31 3.05 -10.28
CA GLU A 212 10.27 2.39 -9.39
C GLU A 212 10.89 3.40 -8.40
N THR A 213 11.38 4.54 -8.89
CA THR A 213 11.85 5.67 -8.07
C THR A 213 10.80 6.12 -7.07
N LEU A 214 9.53 6.21 -7.46
CA LEU A 214 8.43 6.60 -6.58
C LEU A 214 8.15 5.55 -5.48
N LYS A 215 8.24 4.25 -5.81
CA LYS A 215 8.13 3.16 -4.83
C LYS A 215 9.27 3.19 -3.82
N GLU A 216 10.51 3.40 -4.26
CA GLU A 216 11.66 3.51 -3.35
C GLU A 216 11.62 4.81 -2.53
N ALA A 217 11.10 5.92 -3.06
CA ALA A 217 10.86 7.15 -2.29
C ALA A 217 9.87 6.91 -1.15
N ASN A 218 8.74 6.23 -1.43
CA ASN A 218 7.76 5.87 -0.42
C ASN A 218 8.33 4.91 0.63
N LYS A 219 9.03 3.84 0.21
CA LYS A 219 9.71 2.90 1.13
C LYS A 219 10.75 3.59 2.01
N CYS A 220 11.48 4.56 1.46
CA CYS A 220 12.49 5.33 2.17
C CYS A 220 11.84 6.23 3.23
N LEU A 221 10.84 7.04 2.87
CA LEU A 221 10.11 7.91 3.80
C LEU A 221 9.44 7.08 4.92
N VAL A 222 8.79 5.97 4.57
CA VAL A 222 8.20 5.00 5.52
C VAL A 222 9.25 4.37 6.45
N SER A 223 10.53 4.32 6.09
CA SER A 223 11.58 3.77 6.96
C SER A 223 12.12 4.76 8.01
N LEU A 224 11.93 6.07 7.82
CA LEU A 224 12.66 7.09 8.60
C LEU A 224 12.34 7.08 10.11
N TYR A 225 11.15 6.65 10.52
CA TYR A 225 10.78 6.54 11.95
C TYR A 225 11.75 5.63 12.75
N ILE A 226 12.40 4.68 12.08
CA ILE A 226 13.35 3.74 12.71
C ILE A 226 14.60 4.51 13.19
N ALA A 227 14.98 5.61 12.53
CA ALA A 227 16.11 6.45 12.93
C ALA A 227 15.86 7.22 14.25
N GLY A 228 14.59 7.52 14.59
CA GLY A 228 14.20 8.26 15.81
C GLY A 228 14.66 7.65 17.12
N GLY A 229 14.93 6.34 17.14
CA GLY A 229 15.29 5.61 18.36
C GLY A 229 14.07 5.05 19.10
N LYS A 230 14.31 4.04 19.93
CA LYS A 230 13.29 3.06 20.37
C LYS A 230 12.04 3.64 21.03
N SER A 231 12.15 4.77 21.73
CA SER A 231 11.01 5.44 22.37
C SER A 231 10.18 6.30 21.41
N MET A 232 10.79 6.86 20.36
CA MET A 232 10.16 7.86 19.49
C MET A 232 9.65 7.26 18.17
N MET A 233 10.01 6.02 17.86
CA MET A 233 9.59 5.30 16.63
C MET A 233 8.07 5.37 16.38
N ALA A 234 7.23 5.15 17.40
CA ALA A 234 5.77 5.14 17.23
C ALA A 234 5.21 6.55 16.96
N GLU A 235 5.76 7.55 17.64
CA GLU A 235 5.36 8.95 17.52
C GLU A 235 5.81 9.55 16.20
N GLN A 236 7.06 9.30 15.77
CA GLN A 236 7.57 9.74 14.46
C GLN A 236 6.83 9.09 13.29
N TRP A 237 6.41 7.82 13.41
CA TRP A 237 5.56 7.20 12.39
C TRP A 237 4.21 7.92 12.29
N LYS A 238 3.57 8.20 13.44
CA LYS A 238 2.28 8.91 13.51
C LYS A 238 2.37 10.37 13.02
N ASP A 239 3.43 11.08 13.40
CA ASP A 239 3.72 12.45 12.94
C ASP A 239 3.94 12.46 11.42
N SER A 240 4.71 11.52 10.89
CA SER A 240 4.97 11.44 9.44
C SER A 240 3.69 11.24 8.61
N ILE A 241 2.84 10.26 8.98
CA ILE A 241 1.57 10.04 8.27
C ILE A 241 0.58 11.20 8.49
N SER A 242 0.55 11.79 9.70
CA SER A 242 -0.26 12.99 9.97
C SER A 242 0.16 14.18 9.10
N ARG A 243 1.46 14.41 8.90
CA ARG A 243 1.95 15.50 8.04
C ARG A 243 1.69 15.29 6.56
N LEU A 244 1.73 14.03 6.09
CA LEU A 244 1.29 13.70 4.73
C LEU A 244 -0.21 14.03 4.56
N ILE A 245 -1.07 13.66 5.53
CA ILE A 245 -2.50 14.03 5.52
C ILE A 245 -2.68 15.56 5.49
N GLY A 246 -1.94 16.29 6.32
CA GLY A 246 -1.91 17.75 6.33
C GLY A 246 -1.55 18.37 4.99
N SER A 247 -0.51 17.85 4.31
CA SER A 247 -0.13 18.30 2.97
C SER A 247 -1.18 17.98 1.90
N VAL A 248 -1.94 16.89 2.01
CA VAL A 248 -3.10 16.68 1.12
C VAL A 248 -4.14 17.76 1.36
N HIS A 249 -4.51 18.04 2.62
CA HIS A 249 -5.47 19.11 2.94
C HIS A 249 -5.00 20.49 2.45
N GLU A 250 -3.71 20.82 2.56
CA GLU A 250 -3.15 22.07 2.01
C GLU A 250 -3.32 22.14 0.48
N CYS A 251 -3.04 21.04 -0.23
CA CYS A 251 -3.27 20.98 -1.67
C CYS A 251 -4.76 21.09 -2.03
N LEU A 252 -5.65 20.48 -1.24
CA LEU A 252 -7.10 20.61 -1.39
C LEU A 252 -7.58 22.03 -1.11
N ASN A 253 -7.01 22.76 -0.16
CA ASN A 253 -7.37 24.15 0.11
C ASN A 253 -7.17 25.06 -1.12
N ARG A 254 -6.08 24.87 -1.89
CA ARG A 254 -5.90 25.59 -3.17
C ARG A 254 -6.77 25.03 -4.28
N LEU A 255 -6.95 23.71 -4.35
CA LEU A 255 -7.68 23.03 -5.43
C LEU A 255 -9.21 23.23 -5.34
N PHE A 256 -9.78 23.30 -4.13
CA PHE A 256 -11.21 23.46 -3.85
C PHE A 256 -11.61 24.91 -3.50
N ASP A 257 -10.71 25.89 -3.68
CA ASP A 257 -10.93 27.32 -3.38
C ASP A 257 -12.19 27.92 -4.06
N THR A 258 -12.61 27.36 -5.21
CA THR A 258 -13.83 27.74 -5.94
C THR A 258 -15.13 27.13 -5.40
N ILE A 259 -15.05 26.13 -4.54
CA ILE A 259 -16.18 25.39 -3.96
C ILE A 259 -16.56 25.98 -2.62
N ASP A 260 -17.86 26.01 -2.34
CA ASP A 260 -18.34 26.33 -1.00
C ASP A 260 -18.29 25.08 -0.10
N GLU A 261 -17.12 24.85 0.49
CA GLU A 261 -16.92 23.80 1.50
C GLU A 261 -17.50 24.21 2.86
N GLU A 262 -18.27 23.32 3.49
CA GLU A 262 -18.68 23.45 4.90
C GLU A 262 -17.43 23.60 5.79
N THR A 263 -17.31 24.71 6.52
CA THR A 263 -16.13 25.01 7.35
C THR A 263 -15.93 23.97 8.44
N GLN A 264 -14.85 23.21 8.36
CA GLN A 264 -14.44 22.28 9.40
C GLN A 264 -13.75 23.04 10.55
N GLU A 265 -14.37 23.08 11.72
CA GLU A 265 -13.82 23.67 12.95
C GLU A 265 -12.66 22.84 13.56
N ALA A 266 -12.37 21.66 13.01
CA ALA A 266 -11.36 20.75 13.53
C ALA A 266 -9.92 21.19 13.17
N GLU A 267 -9.01 21.17 14.15
CA GLU A 267 -7.59 21.44 13.93
C GLU A 267 -6.99 20.41 12.95
N LEU A 268 -6.63 20.89 11.75
CA LEU A 268 -6.02 20.04 10.72
C LEU A 268 -4.56 19.71 11.05
N PRO A 269 -4.07 18.50 10.72
CA PRO A 269 -2.66 18.17 10.84
C PRO A 269 -1.76 19.16 10.09
N LYS A 270 -0.66 19.58 10.73
CA LYS A 270 0.38 20.44 10.12
C LYS A 270 0.95 19.75 8.88
N SER A 271 1.16 20.47 7.78
CA SER A 271 1.71 19.91 6.54
C SER A 271 3.23 19.79 6.54
N TYR A 272 3.78 19.06 5.57
CA TYR A 272 5.16 19.22 5.13
C TYR A 272 5.29 20.41 4.15
N PRO A 273 6.39 21.19 4.22
CA PRO A 273 6.64 22.31 3.32
C PRO A 273 7.04 21.82 1.92
N PHE A 274 6.05 21.67 1.05
CA PHE A 274 6.25 21.46 -0.38
C PHE A 274 6.57 22.78 -1.11
N LEU A 275 6.98 22.72 -2.38
CA LEU A 275 7.21 23.95 -3.14
C LEU A 275 5.88 24.70 -3.37
N PRO A 276 5.87 26.05 -3.32
CA PRO A 276 4.70 26.82 -3.70
C PRO A 276 4.35 26.57 -5.18
N VAL A 277 3.06 26.46 -5.47
CA VAL A 277 2.54 26.32 -6.84
C VAL A 277 2.27 27.70 -7.45
N SER A 278 2.04 27.74 -8.77
CA SER A 278 1.58 28.96 -9.45
C SER A 278 0.27 29.48 -8.83
N SER A 279 0.04 30.80 -8.95
CA SER A 279 -1.30 31.37 -8.68
C SER A 279 -2.30 30.95 -9.75
N ASP A 280 -1.85 30.81 -11.01
CA ASP A 280 -2.66 30.36 -12.14
C ASP A 280 -3.08 28.90 -11.98
N TYR A 281 -4.38 28.63 -12.09
CA TYR A 281 -4.97 27.30 -11.97
C TYR A 281 -4.53 26.37 -13.12
N VAL A 282 -4.20 26.89 -14.30
CA VAL A 282 -3.78 26.12 -15.47
C VAL A 282 -2.46 25.38 -15.19
N ASP A 283 -1.50 26.07 -14.58
CA ASP A 283 -0.22 25.48 -14.17
C ASP A 283 -0.31 24.76 -12.81
N ALA A 284 -1.10 25.29 -11.87
CA ALA A 284 -1.17 24.75 -10.52
C ALA A 284 -1.93 23.42 -10.44
N PHE A 285 -3.06 23.26 -11.14
CA PHE A 285 -3.92 22.08 -10.98
C PHE A 285 -3.24 20.76 -11.40
N PRO A 286 -2.48 20.68 -12.51
CA PRO A 286 -1.70 19.48 -12.85
C PRO A 286 -0.70 19.09 -11.75
N VAL A 287 0.02 20.07 -11.19
CA VAL A 287 0.99 19.84 -10.10
C VAL A 287 0.28 19.41 -8.82
N LEU A 288 -0.80 20.09 -8.43
CA LEU A 288 -1.58 19.78 -7.22
C LEU A 288 -2.21 18.39 -7.28
N ILE A 289 -2.87 18.03 -8.39
CA ILE A 289 -3.48 16.71 -8.56
C ILE A 289 -2.42 15.61 -8.47
N LYS A 290 -1.26 15.80 -9.13
CA LYS A 290 -0.17 14.83 -9.09
C LYS A 290 0.49 14.75 -7.71
N ARG A 291 0.72 15.89 -7.03
CA ARG A 291 1.21 15.95 -5.64
C ARG A 291 0.27 15.21 -4.68
N ILE A 292 -1.04 15.44 -4.79
CA ILE A 292 -2.06 14.70 -4.03
C ILE A 292 -1.96 13.20 -4.29
N GLN A 293 -1.87 12.76 -5.56
CA GLN A 293 -1.75 11.34 -5.91
C GLN A 293 -0.50 10.70 -5.30
N LEU A 294 0.66 11.34 -5.44
CA LEU A 294 1.93 10.84 -4.90
C LEU A 294 1.91 10.77 -3.36
N VAL A 295 1.35 11.78 -2.69
CA VAL A 295 1.20 11.79 -1.23
C VAL A 295 0.17 10.75 -0.76
N GLN A 296 -0.94 10.55 -1.47
CA GLN A 296 -1.92 9.48 -1.17
C GLN A 296 -1.33 8.07 -1.38
N ASP A 297 -0.54 7.84 -2.43
CA ASP A 297 0.19 6.58 -2.62
C ASP A 297 1.27 6.39 -1.53
N CYS A 298 1.88 7.49 -1.03
CA CYS A 298 2.78 7.44 0.12
C CYS A 298 2.06 7.03 1.41
N ILE A 299 0.93 7.67 1.76
CA ILE A 299 0.07 7.30 2.90
C ILE A 299 -0.41 5.84 2.77
N SER A 300 -0.77 5.40 1.56
CA SER A 300 -1.12 4.01 1.27
C SER A 300 0.04 3.05 1.53
N THR A 301 1.29 3.48 1.27
CA THR A 301 2.50 2.71 1.59
C THR A 301 2.77 2.67 3.11
N PHE A 302 2.50 3.74 3.86
CA PHE A 302 2.52 3.72 5.33
C PHE A 302 1.54 2.67 5.87
N LEU A 303 0.29 2.68 5.40
CA LEU A 303 -0.79 1.79 5.87
C LEU A 303 -0.58 0.31 5.51
N THR A 304 0.23 0.01 4.49
CA THR A 304 0.47 -1.36 4.00
C THR A 304 1.85 -1.93 4.35
N THR A 305 2.77 -1.13 4.89
CA THR A 305 4.10 -1.59 5.31
C THR A 305 4.08 -2.09 6.76
N SER A 306 4.60 -3.29 7.00
CA SER A 306 4.72 -3.84 8.36
C SER A 306 5.74 -3.06 9.20
N THR A 307 5.33 -2.68 10.41
CA THR A 307 6.17 -1.99 11.40
C THR A 307 6.81 -2.98 12.37
N SER A 308 7.99 -2.63 12.92
CA SER A 308 8.67 -3.43 13.96
C SER A 308 8.10 -3.21 15.38
N ILE A 309 7.11 -2.32 15.50
CA ILE A 309 6.48 -1.84 16.73
C ILE A 309 4.99 -1.59 16.47
N VAL A 310 4.19 -1.50 17.53
CA VAL A 310 2.80 -1.01 17.44
C VAL A 310 2.80 0.50 17.19
N VAL A 311 1.98 0.96 16.25
CA VAL A 311 1.84 2.38 15.87
C VAL A 311 0.37 2.82 15.90
N GLY A 312 0.13 4.10 16.21
CA GLY A 312 -1.22 4.66 16.28
C GLY A 312 -1.66 5.26 14.95
N VAL A 313 -2.55 4.59 14.22
CA VAL A 313 -3.08 5.06 12.93
C VAL A 313 -4.09 6.21 13.15
N PRO A 314 -3.95 7.37 12.48
CA PRO A 314 -4.90 8.48 12.58
C PRO A 314 -6.17 8.24 11.74
N VAL A 315 -6.94 7.20 12.09
CA VAL A 315 -8.14 6.75 11.36
C VAL A 315 -9.14 7.86 11.12
N VAL A 316 -9.35 8.76 12.10
CA VAL A 316 -10.33 9.86 12.00
C VAL A 316 -9.95 10.80 10.85
N HIS A 317 -8.78 11.44 10.90
CA HIS A 317 -8.30 12.31 9.83
C HIS A 317 -8.21 11.63 8.45
N LEU A 318 -7.92 10.32 8.40
CA LEU A 318 -7.93 9.55 7.15
C LEU A 318 -9.35 9.41 6.58
N VAL A 319 -10.35 9.13 7.41
CA VAL A 319 -11.77 9.10 7.00
C VAL A 319 -12.26 10.51 6.64
N ASP A 320 -11.89 11.54 7.39
CA ASP A 320 -12.29 12.92 7.12
C ASP A 320 -11.71 13.44 5.79
N LEU A 321 -10.45 13.12 5.49
CA LEU A 321 -9.83 13.41 4.20
C LEU A 321 -10.55 12.71 3.03
N ILE A 322 -10.87 11.42 3.20
CA ILE A 322 -11.64 10.65 2.22
C ILE A 322 -13.03 11.26 2.01
N CYS A 323 -13.70 11.68 3.09
CA CYS A 323 -15.02 12.31 3.03
C CYS A 323 -14.98 13.70 2.36
N ARG A 324 -14.00 14.55 2.71
CA ARG A 324 -13.81 15.88 2.11
C ARG A 324 -13.64 15.78 0.60
N ILE A 325 -12.78 14.86 0.13
CA ILE A 325 -12.57 14.63 -1.30
C ILE A 325 -13.86 14.15 -1.98
N TYR A 326 -14.51 13.11 -1.46
CA TYR A 326 -15.71 12.55 -2.11
C TYR A 326 -16.98 13.43 -1.95
N ASN A 327 -16.97 14.45 -1.09
CA ASN A 327 -18.03 15.45 -0.98
C ASN A 327 -18.01 16.49 -2.11
N VAL A 328 -16.94 16.52 -2.91
CA VAL A 328 -16.86 17.33 -4.12
C VAL A 328 -17.31 16.51 -5.34
N TYR A 329 -18.30 17.02 -6.07
CA TYR A 329 -18.90 16.39 -7.25
C TYR A 329 -19.41 17.45 -8.24
N GLU A 330 -19.89 17.01 -9.42
CA GLU A 330 -20.33 17.89 -10.52
C GLU A 330 -21.52 18.81 -10.19
N GLY A 331 -22.15 18.65 -9.03
CA GLY A 331 -23.23 19.48 -8.51
C GLY A 331 -22.92 20.13 -7.15
N SER A 332 -21.65 20.19 -6.74
CA SER A 332 -21.24 20.99 -5.59
C SER A 332 -21.45 22.49 -5.85
N LEU A 333 -21.74 23.25 -4.79
CA LEU A 333 -21.94 24.70 -4.89
C LEU A 333 -20.62 25.42 -5.20
N MET A 334 -20.66 26.33 -6.17
CA MET A 334 -19.55 27.22 -6.52
C MET A 334 -19.75 28.55 -5.79
N ARG A 335 -18.66 29.13 -5.26
CA ARG A 335 -18.68 30.48 -4.66
C ARG A 335 -18.91 31.55 -5.72
N ASP A 336 -19.93 32.39 -5.55
CA ASP A 336 -20.38 33.37 -6.56
C ASP A 336 -19.30 34.34 -7.08
N TYR A 337 -18.27 34.60 -6.28
CA TYR A 337 -17.20 35.56 -6.56
C TYR A 337 -15.92 34.92 -7.16
N LYS A 338 -15.93 33.62 -7.43
CA LYS A 338 -14.79 32.86 -8.00
C LYS A 338 -14.93 32.64 -9.49
N ASP A 339 -13.81 32.31 -10.16
CA ASP A 339 -13.84 32.07 -11.60
C ASP A 339 -14.52 30.74 -11.96
N LYS A 340 -15.36 30.81 -12.99
CA LYS A 340 -16.10 29.68 -13.55
C LYS A 340 -15.19 28.77 -14.37
N SER A 341 -14.15 29.31 -15.01
CA SER A 341 -13.17 28.52 -15.78
C SER A 341 -12.37 27.61 -14.85
N GLU A 342 -11.88 28.16 -13.74
CA GLU A 342 -11.22 27.42 -12.66
C GLU A 342 -12.13 26.32 -12.07
N PHE A 343 -13.39 26.64 -11.73
CA PHE A 343 -14.37 25.65 -11.26
C PHE A 343 -14.61 24.52 -12.28
N TYR A 344 -14.83 24.82 -13.56
CA TYR A 344 -15.01 23.79 -14.57
C TYR A 344 -13.74 22.96 -14.81
N THR A 345 -12.55 23.56 -14.69
CA THR A 345 -11.27 22.83 -14.77
C THR A 345 -11.15 21.84 -13.61
N LEU A 346 -11.53 22.25 -12.39
CA LEU A 346 -11.60 21.35 -11.23
C LEU A 346 -12.52 20.15 -11.46
N MET A 347 -13.73 20.38 -12.01
CA MET A 347 -14.69 19.30 -12.32
C MET A 347 -14.12 18.23 -13.27
N MET A 348 -13.24 18.63 -14.20
CA MET A 348 -12.53 17.70 -15.11
C MET A 348 -11.49 16.85 -14.37
N CYS A 349 -10.87 17.38 -13.31
CA CYS A 349 -9.86 16.68 -12.51
C CYS A 349 -10.45 15.67 -11.50
N LEU A 350 -11.68 15.87 -11.02
CA LEU A 350 -12.31 15.05 -9.97
C LEU A 350 -12.22 13.52 -10.18
N PRO A 351 -12.42 12.95 -11.40
CA PRO A 351 -12.33 11.50 -11.58
C PRO A 351 -10.93 10.93 -11.27
N SER A 352 -9.89 11.71 -11.50
CA SER A 352 -8.50 11.35 -11.21
C SER A 352 -8.21 11.38 -9.70
N LEU A 353 -8.77 12.38 -9.01
CA LEU A 353 -8.70 12.54 -7.56
C LEU A 353 -9.52 11.47 -6.81
N HIS A 354 -10.73 11.17 -7.28
CA HIS A 354 -11.60 10.13 -6.73
C HIS A 354 -11.00 8.73 -6.92
N LEU A 355 -10.42 8.42 -8.09
CA LEU A 355 -9.77 7.14 -8.35
C LEU A 355 -8.53 6.93 -7.47
N SER A 356 -7.74 7.97 -7.24
CA SER A 356 -6.61 7.94 -6.30
C SER A 356 -7.08 7.71 -4.86
N THR A 357 -8.11 8.44 -4.44
CA THR A 357 -8.69 8.32 -3.09
C THR A 357 -9.29 6.93 -2.85
N SER A 358 -9.80 6.27 -3.89
CA SER A 358 -10.23 4.86 -3.81
C SER A 358 -9.08 3.90 -3.49
N LYS A 359 -7.83 4.18 -3.91
CA LYS A 359 -6.65 3.40 -3.50
C LYS A 359 -6.35 3.60 -2.01
N LEU A 360 -6.38 4.85 -1.55
CA LEU A 360 -6.12 5.20 -0.14
C LEU A 360 -7.15 4.54 0.79
N PHE A 361 -8.42 4.62 0.42
CA PHE A 361 -9.50 3.98 1.17
C PHE A 361 -9.38 2.44 1.14
N THR A 362 -8.99 1.85 0.01
CA THR A 362 -8.65 0.42 -0.09
C THR A 362 -7.54 0.04 0.90
N SER A 363 -6.46 0.84 0.99
CA SER A 363 -5.36 0.60 1.92
C SER A 363 -5.77 0.77 3.38
N LEU A 364 -6.63 1.75 3.69
CA LEU A 364 -7.20 1.97 5.03
C LEU A 364 -8.05 0.77 5.49
N LEU A 365 -8.86 0.19 4.59
CA LEU A 365 -9.69 -0.99 4.86
C LEU A 365 -8.85 -2.26 5.11
N TYR A 366 -7.77 -2.46 4.36
CA TYR A 366 -6.83 -3.57 4.62
C TYR A 366 -6.02 -3.38 5.91
N CYS A 367 -5.63 -2.14 6.25
CA CYS A 367 -4.87 -1.83 7.47
C CYS A 367 -5.71 -1.95 8.74
N SER A 368 -6.93 -1.41 8.74
CA SER A 368 -7.71 -1.19 9.97
C SER A 368 -8.70 -2.31 10.31
N GLY A 369 -8.98 -3.22 9.36
CA GLY A 369 -9.83 -4.39 9.58
C GLY A 369 -11.22 -4.04 10.13
N GLN A 370 -11.61 -4.71 11.21
CA GLN A 370 -12.97 -4.65 11.78
C GLN A 370 -13.32 -3.31 12.46
N GLU A 371 -12.33 -2.50 12.83
CA GLU A 371 -12.56 -1.15 13.40
C GLU A 371 -13.34 -0.21 12.45
N MET A 372 -13.32 -0.53 11.15
CA MET A 372 -14.04 0.21 10.12
C MET A 372 -15.57 0.01 10.16
N MET A 373 -16.08 -1.02 10.85
CA MET A 373 -17.53 -1.29 10.95
C MET A 373 -18.32 -0.08 11.47
N ARG A 374 -17.74 0.74 12.36
CA ARG A 374 -18.40 1.93 12.91
C ARG A 374 -18.72 3.00 11.86
N TYR A 375 -18.00 2.99 10.73
CA TYR A 375 -18.21 3.90 9.59
C TYR A 375 -19.08 3.29 8.48
N SER A 376 -19.56 2.06 8.63
CA SER A 376 -20.36 1.33 7.61
C SER A 376 -21.46 2.16 6.95
N LYS A 377 -22.32 2.82 7.73
CA LYS A 377 -23.41 3.69 7.24
C LYS A 377 -22.92 4.95 6.51
N LEU A 378 -21.76 5.48 6.88
CA LEU A 378 -21.14 6.62 6.19
C LEU A 378 -20.57 6.17 4.84
N PHE A 379 -19.84 5.06 4.83
CA PHE A 379 -19.25 4.48 3.64
C PHE A 379 -20.30 4.03 2.62
N SER A 380 -21.39 3.40 3.04
CA SER A 380 -22.45 3.00 2.10
C SER A 380 -23.14 4.20 1.46
N ARG A 381 -23.44 5.26 2.23
CA ARG A 381 -23.96 6.53 1.69
C ARG A 381 -23.02 7.14 0.65
N ILE A 382 -21.72 7.22 0.94
CA ILE A 382 -20.71 7.80 0.03
C ILE A 382 -20.57 6.95 -1.24
N LEU A 383 -20.40 5.62 -1.10
CA LEU A 383 -20.18 4.73 -2.23
C LEU A 383 -21.40 4.63 -3.15
N LEU A 384 -22.62 4.67 -2.60
CA LEU A 384 -23.84 4.77 -3.40
C LEU A 384 -23.94 6.09 -4.15
N ARG A 385 -23.61 7.22 -3.51
CA ARG A 385 -23.59 8.54 -4.15
C ARG A 385 -22.64 8.51 -5.36
N LEU A 386 -21.39 8.11 -5.16
CA LEU A 386 -20.39 7.99 -6.23
C LEU A 386 -20.82 7.06 -7.39
N LEU A 387 -21.50 5.94 -7.07
CA LEU A 387 -22.04 5.02 -8.06
C LEU A 387 -23.18 5.64 -8.89
N SER A 388 -23.98 6.51 -8.27
CA SER A 388 -25.13 7.19 -8.88
C SER A 388 -24.75 8.44 -9.69
N GLU A 389 -23.74 9.19 -9.28
CA GLU A 389 -23.26 10.39 -9.97
C GLU A 389 -22.44 10.02 -11.22
N HIS A 390 -21.53 9.07 -11.08
CA HIS A 390 -20.53 8.79 -12.10
C HIS A 390 -20.95 7.72 -13.11
N LYS A 391 -22.25 7.65 -13.46
CA LYS A 391 -22.85 6.59 -14.32
C LYS A 391 -22.06 6.30 -15.61
N GLN A 392 -21.51 7.31 -16.26
CA GLN A 392 -20.77 7.18 -17.52
C GLN A 392 -19.25 6.93 -17.36
N LYS A 393 -18.68 7.15 -16.16
CA LYS A 393 -17.23 7.12 -15.91
C LYS A 393 -16.77 5.71 -15.52
N ARG A 394 -16.73 4.82 -16.51
CA ARG A 394 -16.45 3.36 -16.42
C ARG A 394 -15.38 2.97 -15.39
N ALA A 395 -14.20 3.60 -15.44
CA ALA A 395 -13.07 3.26 -14.55
C ALA A 395 -13.39 3.55 -13.08
N LEU A 396 -14.01 4.70 -12.79
CA LEU A 396 -14.42 5.07 -11.44
C LEU A 396 -15.58 4.17 -10.97
N LYS A 397 -16.56 3.86 -11.83
CA LYS A 397 -17.66 2.93 -11.49
C LYS A 397 -17.15 1.52 -11.16
N SER A 398 -16.19 1.01 -11.93
CA SER A 398 -15.51 -0.28 -11.64
C SER A 398 -14.70 -0.24 -10.33
N SER A 399 -14.05 0.89 -10.04
CA SER A 399 -13.33 1.11 -8.76
C SER A 399 -14.29 1.17 -7.55
N VAL A 400 -15.41 1.86 -7.67
CA VAL A 400 -16.44 1.95 -6.62
C VAL A 400 -17.07 0.59 -6.35
N TYR A 401 -17.38 -0.22 -7.38
CA TYR A 401 -17.84 -1.60 -7.18
C TYR A 401 -16.82 -2.44 -6.39
N LYS A 402 -15.54 -2.45 -6.79
CA LYS A 402 -14.48 -3.18 -6.06
C LYS A 402 -14.33 -2.72 -4.60
N LEU A 403 -14.51 -1.44 -4.35
CA LEU A 403 -14.45 -0.84 -3.01
C LEU A 403 -15.69 -1.19 -2.17
N ILE A 404 -16.88 -1.30 -2.78
CA ILE A 404 -18.09 -1.85 -2.16
C ILE A 404 -17.90 -3.34 -1.81
N ALA A 405 -17.33 -4.15 -2.72
CA ALA A 405 -17.01 -5.55 -2.46
C ALA A 405 -16.03 -5.69 -1.27
N LEU A 406 -14.97 -4.88 -1.22
CA LEU A 406 -14.05 -4.86 -0.08
C LEU A 406 -14.74 -4.40 1.22
N CYS A 407 -15.67 -3.44 1.16
CA CYS A 407 -16.46 -3.06 2.34
C CYS A 407 -17.40 -4.18 2.81
N LEU A 408 -17.97 -4.98 1.90
CA LEU A 408 -18.73 -6.19 2.24
C LEU A 408 -17.83 -7.24 2.91
N GLU A 409 -16.63 -7.50 2.39
CA GLU A 409 -15.65 -8.41 3.01
C GLU A 409 -15.21 -7.97 4.41
N LYS A 410 -14.96 -6.67 4.61
CA LYS A 410 -14.34 -6.16 5.85
C LYS A 410 -15.34 -5.74 6.91
N CYS A 411 -16.50 -5.20 6.52
CA CYS A 411 -17.54 -4.73 7.45
C CYS A 411 -18.78 -5.65 7.53
N GLY A 412 -18.86 -6.68 6.68
CA GLY A 412 -19.87 -7.74 6.78
C GLY A 412 -21.32 -7.26 6.72
N TYR A 413 -22.17 -7.93 7.50
CA TYR A 413 -23.63 -7.78 7.49
C TYR A 413 -24.11 -6.34 7.65
N ALA A 414 -23.55 -5.57 8.60
CA ALA A 414 -24.02 -4.22 8.90
C ALA A 414 -23.80 -3.23 7.74
N PHE A 415 -22.75 -3.42 6.95
CA PHE A 415 -22.56 -2.67 5.70
C PHE A 415 -23.54 -3.13 4.62
N ALA A 416 -23.68 -4.46 4.44
CA ALA A 416 -24.59 -5.05 3.45
C ALA A 416 -26.06 -4.63 3.66
N GLU A 417 -26.55 -4.68 4.90
CA GLU A 417 -27.88 -4.23 5.30
C GLU A 417 -28.15 -2.79 4.83
N SER A 418 -27.19 -1.89 5.04
CA SER A 418 -27.33 -0.47 4.67
C SER A 418 -27.29 -0.19 3.15
N ILE A 419 -26.79 -1.12 2.32
CA ILE A 419 -26.47 -0.87 0.92
C ILE A 419 -27.23 -1.75 -0.10
N HIS A 420 -27.70 -2.93 0.30
CA HIS A 420 -28.15 -3.99 -0.62
C HIS A 420 -29.24 -3.56 -1.62
N LYS A 421 -30.26 -2.79 -1.22
CA LYS A 421 -31.38 -2.43 -2.10
C LYS A 421 -30.96 -1.58 -3.32
N PRO A 422 -30.35 -0.39 -3.16
CA PRO A 422 -29.87 0.40 -4.30
C PRO A 422 -28.65 -0.23 -5.01
N LEU A 423 -27.84 -1.03 -4.30
CA LEU A 423 -26.72 -1.75 -4.92
C LEU A 423 -27.22 -2.80 -5.92
N ILE A 424 -28.20 -3.64 -5.54
CA ILE A 424 -28.80 -4.62 -6.45
C ILE A 424 -29.44 -3.91 -7.65
N ALA A 425 -30.18 -2.82 -7.43
CA ALA A 425 -30.76 -2.04 -8.54
C ALA A 425 -29.70 -1.55 -9.53
N SER A 426 -28.56 -1.04 -9.04
CA SER A 426 -27.46 -0.53 -9.88
C SER A 426 -26.71 -1.65 -10.63
N ILE A 427 -26.47 -2.78 -9.97
CA ILE A 427 -25.87 -3.98 -10.59
C ILE A 427 -26.79 -4.52 -11.69
N LEU A 428 -28.10 -4.57 -11.44
CA LEU A 428 -29.08 -5.02 -12.43
C LEU A 428 -29.26 -4.02 -13.59
N GLU A 429 -29.07 -2.72 -13.38
CA GLU A 429 -28.99 -1.70 -14.44
C GLU A 429 -27.77 -1.94 -15.35
N ASP A 430 -26.58 -2.16 -14.78
CA ASP A 430 -25.34 -2.42 -15.55
C ASP A 430 -25.34 -3.77 -16.29
N LEU A 431 -26.09 -4.77 -15.78
CA LEU A 431 -26.22 -6.09 -16.38
C LEU A 431 -27.30 -6.20 -17.47
N GLN A 432 -28.00 -5.12 -17.82
CA GLN A 432 -28.94 -5.15 -18.95
C GLN A 432 -28.20 -5.27 -20.30
N ILE A 433 -28.85 -5.92 -21.26
CA ILE A 433 -28.47 -5.87 -22.68
C ILE A 433 -29.63 -5.20 -23.41
N ILE A 434 -29.31 -4.17 -24.20
CA ILE A 434 -30.26 -3.24 -24.80
C ILE A 434 -30.32 -3.51 -26.31
N GLU A 435 -31.52 -3.66 -26.86
CA GLU A 435 -31.74 -3.67 -28.30
C GLU A 435 -31.60 -2.25 -28.88
N LYS A 436 -30.45 -1.94 -29.48
CA LYS A 436 -30.29 -0.74 -30.30
C LYS A 436 -30.86 -1.01 -31.69
N LYS A 437 -32.11 -0.57 -31.89
CA LYS A 437 -32.70 -0.40 -33.22
C LYS A 437 -31.84 0.57 -34.04
N ALA A 438 -31.49 0.20 -35.27
CA ALA A 438 -30.79 1.11 -36.16
C ALA A 438 -31.68 2.31 -36.49
N ALA A 439 -31.30 3.50 -36.02
CA ALA A 439 -31.96 4.74 -36.44
C ALA A 439 -31.64 4.97 -37.93
N ALA A 440 -32.64 4.75 -38.79
CA ALA A 440 -32.49 5.04 -40.21
C ALA A 440 -32.20 6.54 -40.40
N PHE A 441 -31.04 6.88 -40.94
CA PHE A 441 -30.66 8.24 -41.27
C PHE A 441 -31.52 8.76 -42.42
N ALA A 442 -32.70 9.27 -42.10
CA ALA A 442 -33.56 9.98 -43.03
C ALA A 442 -32.90 11.31 -43.41
N THR A 443 -32.17 11.33 -44.53
CA THR A 443 -31.49 12.52 -45.05
C THR A 443 -32.50 13.63 -45.36
N THR A 444 -32.46 14.70 -44.57
CA THR A 444 -33.39 15.84 -44.62
C THR A 444 -33.13 16.79 -45.79
N ASN A 445 -33.21 16.29 -47.03
CA ASN A 445 -33.19 17.12 -48.22
C ASN A 445 -34.59 17.67 -48.54
N ASN A 446 -34.86 18.90 -48.08
CA ASN A 446 -36.05 19.65 -48.44
C ASN A 446 -36.03 20.11 -49.91
N GLN A 447 -36.90 19.55 -50.77
CA GLN A 447 -37.53 20.32 -51.86
C GLN A 447 -38.82 19.71 -52.47
N GLN A 448 -39.93 20.39 -52.15
CA GLN A 448 -41.26 20.50 -52.75
C GLN A 448 -41.69 19.69 -54.02
N LYS A 449 -42.97 19.26 -53.98
CA LYS A 449 -43.96 19.14 -55.11
C LYS A 449 -43.63 18.11 -56.23
N LYS A 450 -44.44 17.06 -56.46
CA LYS A 450 -45.87 17.11 -56.88
C LYS A 450 -46.59 15.74 -56.74
N SER A 451 -47.91 15.72 -56.92
CA SER A 451 -48.80 14.54 -56.84
C SER A 451 -48.58 13.52 -57.97
N HIS A 452 -48.52 12.21 -57.67
CA HIS A 452 -49.63 11.26 -57.92
C HIS A 452 -49.31 9.77 -57.62
N LYS A 453 -50.40 9.01 -57.41
CA LYS A 453 -50.57 7.54 -57.59
C LYS A 453 -50.03 6.62 -56.47
N LYS A 454 -50.95 5.83 -55.90
CA LYS A 454 -50.67 4.79 -54.91
C LYS A 454 -49.67 3.76 -55.45
N ARG A 455 -48.58 3.52 -54.72
CA ARG A 455 -47.93 2.20 -54.66
C ARG A 455 -47.74 1.85 -53.18
N ARG A 456 -48.40 0.79 -52.74
CA ARG A 456 -48.11 0.17 -51.44
C ARG A 456 -46.72 -0.45 -51.56
N THR A 457 -45.72 0.20 -50.99
CA THR A 457 -44.42 -0.41 -50.71
C THR A 457 -44.60 -1.27 -49.47
N ASP A 458 -44.77 -2.57 -49.66
CA ASP A 458 -44.69 -3.50 -48.54
C ASP A 458 -43.30 -3.36 -47.89
N VAL A 459 -43.28 -3.10 -46.58
CA VAL A 459 -42.05 -3.06 -45.80
C VAL A 459 -41.51 -4.48 -45.76
N THR A 460 -40.48 -4.75 -46.56
CA THR A 460 -39.81 -6.06 -46.57
C THR A 460 -39.13 -6.29 -45.23
N ASN A 461 -39.21 -7.51 -44.70
CA ASN A 461 -38.72 -7.90 -43.36
C ASN A 461 -37.19 -7.73 -43.15
N SER A 462 -36.45 -7.19 -44.12
CA SER A 462 -35.00 -6.97 -44.08
C SER A 462 -34.58 -5.89 -43.08
N ASP A 463 -35.30 -4.76 -42.99
CA ASP A 463 -34.89 -3.66 -42.10
C ASP A 463 -35.05 -4.03 -40.61
N ALA A 464 -36.00 -4.92 -40.30
CA ALA A 464 -36.25 -5.44 -38.96
C ALA A 464 -35.12 -6.34 -38.41
N LEU A 465 -34.17 -6.76 -39.25
CA LEU A 465 -33.06 -7.65 -38.88
C LEU A 465 -31.78 -6.91 -38.44
N THR A 466 -31.87 -5.60 -38.19
CA THR A 466 -30.71 -4.76 -37.81
C THR A 466 -30.70 -4.32 -36.33
N ASN A 467 -31.53 -4.93 -35.47
CA ASN A 467 -31.44 -4.73 -34.02
C ASN A 467 -30.11 -5.27 -33.50
N LYS A 468 -29.20 -4.38 -33.08
CA LYS A 468 -27.94 -4.78 -32.44
C LYS A 468 -28.13 -4.82 -30.93
N LEU A 469 -27.98 -6.01 -30.36
CA LEU A 469 -27.86 -6.17 -28.91
C LEU A 469 -26.54 -5.55 -28.46
N VAL A 470 -26.60 -4.59 -27.54
CA VAL A 470 -25.45 -3.86 -27.00
C VAL A 470 -25.57 -3.81 -25.49
N SER A 471 -24.49 -4.03 -24.75
CA SER A 471 -24.55 -4.06 -23.30
C SER A 471 -24.81 -2.66 -22.71
N ALA A 472 -25.51 -2.58 -21.58
CA ALA A 472 -25.77 -1.31 -20.90
C ALA A 472 -24.49 -0.67 -20.35
N ALA A 473 -23.62 -1.50 -19.75
CA ALA A 473 -22.30 -1.11 -19.25
C ALA A 473 -21.18 -1.92 -19.90
N SER A 474 -19.98 -1.34 -19.94
CA SER A 474 -18.76 -2.00 -20.45
C SER A 474 -18.38 -3.25 -19.64
N SER A 475 -17.72 -4.21 -20.30
CA SER A 475 -17.12 -5.43 -19.72
C SER A 475 -16.51 -5.24 -18.32
N GLN A 476 -15.59 -4.28 -18.14
CA GLN A 476 -14.90 -3.98 -16.87
C GLN A 476 -15.82 -3.53 -15.73
N VAL A 477 -17.00 -2.98 -16.05
CA VAL A 477 -18.03 -2.59 -15.08
C VAL A 477 -18.90 -3.80 -14.75
N GLN A 478 -19.31 -4.57 -15.75
CA GLN A 478 -20.06 -5.82 -15.54
C GLN A 478 -19.28 -6.83 -14.67
N ILE A 479 -17.97 -7.01 -14.94
CA ILE A 479 -17.08 -7.86 -14.14
C ILE A 479 -17.05 -7.40 -12.68
N ALA A 480 -16.83 -6.10 -12.42
CA ALA A 480 -16.79 -5.58 -11.06
C ALA A 480 -18.15 -5.64 -10.36
N ALA A 481 -19.26 -5.40 -11.08
CA ALA A 481 -20.62 -5.52 -10.57
C ALA A 481 -20.96 -6.97 -10.19
N LEU A 482 -20.55 -7.95 -11.01
CA LEU A 482 -20.72 -9.38 -10.73
C LEU A 482 -19.86 -9.86 -9.55
N GLN A 483 -18.60 -9.44 -9.48
CA GLN A 483 -17.74 -9.70 -8.31
C GLN A 483 -18.40 -9.15 -7.03
N THR A 484 -18.91 -7.92 -7.07
CA THR A 484 -19.65 -7.31 -5.95
C THR A 484 -20.93 -8.08 -5.60
N LEU A 485 -21.66 -8.59 -6.61
CA LEU A 485 -22.86 -9.39 -6.43
C LEU A 485 -22.56 -10.75 -5.76
N ALA A 486 -21.48 -11.41 -6.14
CA ALA A 486 -21.03 -12.65 -5.51
C ALA A 486 -20.70 -12.42 -4.03
N THR A 487 -19.90 -11.40 -3.71
CA THR A 487 -19.61 -11.02 -2.31
C THR A 487 -20.87 -10.64 -1.53
N LEU A 488 -21.84 -9.93 -2.15
CA LEU A 488 -23.11 -9.59 -1.51
C LEU A 488 -23.96 -10.83 -1.20
N LEU A 489 -23.98 -11.82 -2.09
CA LEU A 489 -24.67 -13.10 -1.87
C LEU A 489 -23.99 -13.93 -0.76
N GLU A 490 -22.67 -13.90 -0.68
CA GLU A 490 -21.89 -14.59 0.38
C GLU A 490 -22.09 -13.94 1.76
N VAL A 491 -22.15 -12.61 1.84
CA VAL A 491 -22.28 -11.87 3.11
C VAL A 491 -23.73 -11.71 3.58
N PHE A 492 -24.68 -11.58 2.65
CA PHE A 492 -26.07 -11.17 2.95
C PHE A 492 -27.14 -11.94 2.16
N GLY A 493 -26.75 -12.89 1.28
CA GLY A 493 -27.69 -13.54 0.36
C GLY A 493 -28.85 -14.28 1.03
N PHE A 494 -28.66 -14.75 2.26
CA PHE A 494 -29.68 -15.39 3.10
C PHE A 494 -30.74 -14.42 3.66
N ALA A 495 -30.41 -13.12 3.76
CA ALA A 495 -31.23 -12.07 4.35
C ALA A 495 -31.91 -11.15 3.31
N LEU A 496 -31.72 -11.41 2.02
CA LEU A 496 -32.36 -10.65 0.93
C LEU A 496 -33.87 -10.90 0.87
N GLU A 497 -34.61 -9.91 0.37
CA GLU A 497 -36.05 -10.05 0.13
C GLU A 497 -36.30 -10.99 -1.06
N ASN A 498 -37.31 -11.89 -0.96
CA ASN A 498 -37.63 -12.88 -2.00
C ASN A 498 -37.76 -12.29 -3.42
N GLY A 499 -38.33 -11.09 -3.55
CA GLY A 499 -38.44 -10.39 -4.83
C GLY A 499 -37.08 -9.95 -5.39
N GLN A 500 -36.21 -9.37 -4.54
CA GLN A 500 -34.86 -8.97 -4.93
C GLN A 500 -34.02 -10.18 -5.34
N ARG A 501 -34.07 -11.24 -4.53
CA ARG A 501 -33.32 -12.48 -4.79
C ARG A 501 -33.78 -13.15 -6.09
N SER A 502 -35.10 -13.25 -6.30
CA SER A 502 -35.66 -13.79 -7.54
C SER A 502 -35.26 -12.96 -8.77
N SER A 503 -35.14 -11.64 -8.63
CA SER A 503 -34.65 -10.76 -9.70
C SER A 503 -33.16 -10.99 -10.00
N VAL A 504 -32.32 -11.09 -8.97
CA VAL A 504 -30.88 -11.40 -9.09
C VAL A 504 -30.68 -12.72 -9.84
N ASP A 505 -31.31 -13.79 -9.35
CA ASP A 505 -31.17 -15.13 -9.93
C ASP A 505 -31.77 -15.21 -11.34
N GLY A 506 -32.91 -14.55 -11.58
CA GLY A 506 -33.50 -14.42 -12.92
C GLY A 506 -32.55 -13.76 -13.93
N THR A 507 -31.88 -12.66 -13.55
CA THR A 507 -30.92 -11.96 -14.42
C THR A 507 -29.66 -12.79 -14.65
N VAL A 508 -29.08 -13.43 -13.62
CA VAL A 508 -27.88 -14.28 -13.79
C VAL A 508 -28.18 -15.48 -14.71
N LEU A 509 -29.30 -16.17 -14.50
CA LEU A 509 -29.73 -17.28 -15.38
C LEU A 509 -30.00 -16.79 -16.81
N SER A 510 -30.71 -15.67 -16.99
CA SER A 510 -31.00 -15.09 -18.30
C SER A 510 -29.71 -14.76 -19.07
N ARG A 511 -28.76 -14.08 -18.43
CA ARG A 511 -27.46 -13.70 -19.00
C ARG A 511 -26.56 -14.89 -19.35
N LEU A 512 -26.69 -16.03 -18.65
CA LEU A 512 -25.98 -17.28 -18.97
C LEU A 512 -26.65 -18.10 -20.08
N ILE A 513 -27.98 -18.05 -20.20
CA ILE A 513 -28.75 -18.76 -21.24
C ILE A 513 -28.72 -18.02 -22.59
N GLN A 514 -28.49 -16.70 -22.58
CA GLN A 514 -28.51 -15.88 -23.79
C GLN A 514 -27.46 -16.30 -24.83
N MET A 515 -27.94 -16.88 -25.94
CA MET A 515 -27.09 -17.39 -27.03
C MET A 515 -26.51 -16.32 -27.95
N ILE A 516 -27.03 -15.09 -27.92
CA ILE A 516 -26.59 -13.98 -28.80
C ILE A 516 -25.66 -13.06 -28.01
N GLN A 517 -24.39 -12.99 -28.43
CA GLN A 517 -23.38 -12.08 -27.86
C GLN A 517 -23.77 -10.61 -28.07
N PRO A 518 -23.46 -9.71 -27.12
CA PRO A 518 -23.47 -8.27 -27.35
C PRO A 518 -22.49 -7.89 -28.47
N THR A 519 -22.89 -6.98 -29.35
CA THR A 519 -22.11 -6.56 -30.54
C THR A 519 -20.94 -5.62 -30.20
N ASP A 520 -20.82 -5.23 -28.92
CA ASP A 520 -19.88 -4.25 -28.39
C ASP A 520 -18.75 -4.84 -27.54
N MET A 521 -18.66 -6.17 -27.41
CA MET A 521 -17.62 -6.86 -26.63
C MET A 521 -16.84 -7.84 -27.50
N SER A 522 -15.56 -8.07 -27.18
CA SER A 522 -14.75 -9.14 -27.79
C SER A 522 -15.11 -10.54 -27.23
N ASP A 523 -14.71 -11.61 -27.92
CA ASP A 523 -14.88 -12.98 -27.40
C ASP A 523 -14.18 -13.20 -26.05
N GLU A 524 -13.03 -12.56 -25.83
CA GLU A 524 -12.31 -12.59 -24.55
C GLU A 524 -13.11 -11.89 -23.44
N GLU A 525 -13.68 -10.71 -23.72
CA GLU A 525 -14.56 -10.00 -22.77
C GLU A 525 -15.84 -10.79 -22.46
N VAL A 526 -16.42 -11.47 -23.47
CA VAL A 526 -17.55 -12.39 -23.28
C VAL A 526 -17.17 -13.56 -22.36
N ILE A 527 -15.98 -14.14 -22.53
CA ILE A 527 -15.47 -15.22 -21.67
C ILE A 527 -15.28 -14.73 -20.22
N LEU A 528 -14.69 -13.54 -20.03
CA LEU A 528 -14.49 -12.96 -18.68
C LEU A 528 -15.82 -12.64 -17.99
N VAL A 529 -16.80 -12.04 -18.68
CA VAL A 529 -18.14 -11.78 -18.12
C VAL A 529 -18.88 -13.08 -17.82
N LYS A 530 -18.77 -14.11 -18.67
CA LYS A 530 -19.30 -15.46 -18.40
C LYS A 530 -18.67 -16.09 -17.17
N ALA A 531 -17.36 -15.94 -16.96
CA ALA A 531 -16.65 -16.50 -15.81
C ALA A 531 -17.24 -15.97 -14.49
N GLU A 532 -17.45 -14.66 -14.38
CA GLU A 532 -18.05 -14.04 -13.19
C GLU A 532 -19.54 -14.36 -13.02
N LEU A 533 -20.31 -14.47 -14.11
CA LEU A 533 -21.69 -14.96 -14.07
C LEU A 533 -21.77 -16.38 -13.49
N TYR A 534 -20.84 -17.27 -13.85
CA TYR A 534 -20.76 -18.61 -13.27
C TYR A 534 -20.31 -18.59 -11.80
N GLN A 535 -19.46 -17.66 -11.35
CA GLN A 535 -19.16 -17.51 -9.91
C GLN A 535 -20.40 -17.02 -9.15
N CYS A 536 -21.13 -16.01 -9.65
CA CYS A 536 -22.39 -15.55 -9.05
C CYS A 536 -23.41 -16.69 -8.90
N LEU A 537 -23.49 -17.58 -9.90
CA LEU A 537 -24.33 -18.77 -9.87
C LEU A 537 -23.88 -19.78 -8.80
N ILE A 538 -22.57 -19.92 -8.54
CA ILE A 538 -22.05 -20.71 -7.42
C ILE A 538 -22.44 -20.05 -6.08
N SER A 539 -22.16 -18.76 -5.92
CA SER A 539 -22.42 -18.01 -4.67
C SER A 539 -23.92 -17.98 -4.32
N SER A 540 -24.80 -17.92 -5.32
CA SER A 540 -26.25 -18.08 -5.13
C SER A 540 -26.64 -19.50 -4.68
N VAL A 541 -26.09 -20.54 -5.33
CA VAL A 541 -26.35 -21.95 -4.96
C VAL A 541 -25.86 -22.28 -3.55
N THR A 542 -24.75 -21.70 -3.09
CA THR A 542 -24.20 -21.94 -1.74
C THR A 542 -24.91 -21.15 -0.63
N HIS A 543 -25.55 -20.02 -0.95
CA HIS A 543 -26.25 -19.16 0.02
C HIS A 543 -27.75 -19.03 -0.32
N PRO A 544 -28.56 -20.11 -0.22
CA PRO A 544 -29.99 -20.06 -0.53
C PRO A 544 -30.80 -19.33 0.55
N ILE A 545 -32.02 -18.90 0.18
CA ILE A 545 -33.04 -18.40 1.12
C ILE A 545 -34.08 -19.50 1.37
N GLU A 546 -34.54 -19.65 2.62
CA GLU A 546 -35.48 -20.72 3.03
C GLU A 546 -36.78 -20.77 2.22
N THR A 547 -37.23 -19.63 1.71
CA THR A 547 -38.54 -19.47 1.03
C THR A 547 -38.43 -19.43 -0.51
N GLN A 548 -37.24 -19.58 -1.08
CA GLN A 548 -37.03 -19.45 -2.53
C GLN A 548 -37.17 -20.80 -3.27
N ALA A 549 -37.78 -20.77 -4.46
CA ALA A 549 -37.75 -21.90 -5.39
C ALA A 549 -36.31 -22.21 -5.81
N SER A 550 -35.87 -23.47 -5.69
CA SER A 550 -34.46 -23.84 -5.80
C SER A 550 -33.86 -23.56 -7.19
N ILE A 551 -32.80 -22.74 -7.22
CA ILE A 551 -31.96 -22.51 -8.41
C ILE A 551 -31.10 -23.73 -8.80
N LEU A 552 -30.85 -24.65 -7.86
CA LEU A 552 -29.95 -25.80 -8.01
C LEU A 552 -30.18 -26.66 -9.29
N PRO A 553 -31.41 -26.99 -9.71
CA PRO A 553 -31.64 -27.77 -10.94
C PRO A 553 -31.38 -26.97 -12.23
N HIS A 554 -31.34 -25.64 -12.16
CA HIS A 554 -30.92 -24.78 -13.27
C HIS A 554 -29.40 -24.66 -13.30
N ALA A 555 -28.79 -24.41 -12.14
CA ALA A 555 -27.34 -24.31 -11.99
C ALA A 555 -26.60 -25.59 -12.42
N SER A 556 -27.05 -26.76 -11.93
CA SER A 556 -26.47 -28.06 -12.30
C SER A 556 -26.46 -28.31 -13.82
N ARG A 557 -27.54 -27.94 -14.52
CA ARG A 557 -27.62 -28.03 -16.00
C ARG A 557 -26.69 -27.03 -16.70
N LEU A 558 -26.61 -25.79 -16.23
CA LEU A 558 -25.72 -24.77 -16.82
C LEU A 558 -24.25 -25.12 -16.64
N PHE A 559 -23.83 -25.59 -15.46
CA PHE A 559 -22.48 -26.09 -15.24
C PHE A 559 -22.19 -27.35 -16.08
N SER A 560 -23.15 -28.27 -16.23
CA SER A 560 -23.01 -29.44 -17.11
C SER A 560 -22.79 -29.06 -18.58
N ALA A 561 -23.48 -28.01 -19.06
CA ALA A 561 -23.22 -27.46 -20.39
C ALA A 561 -21.83 -26.82 -20.48
N GLY A 562 -21.46 -25.97 -19.52
CA GLY A 562 -20.19 -25.23 -19.49
C GLY A 562 -18.93 -26.08 -19.33
N ILE A 563 -19.03 -27.34 -18.90
CA ILE A 563 -17.91 -28.31 -19.01
C ILE A 563 -17.48 -28.56 -20.46
N ASN A 564 -18.38 -28.35 -21.43
CA ASN A 564 -18.13 -28.52 -22.87
C ASN A 564 -17.85 -27.18 -23.59
N ASP A 565 -17.66 -26.08 -22.86
CA ASP A 565 -17.23 -24.80 -23.44
C ASP A 565 -15.78 -24.88 -23.94
N GLN A 566 -15.43 -24.06 -24.93
CA GLN A 566 -14.10 -24.02 -25.53
C GLN A 566 -13.06 -23.41 -24.57
N SER A 567 -13.48 -22.51 -23.67
CA SER A 567 -12.58 -21.88 -22.71
C SER A 567 -12.27 -22.79 -21.51
N HIS A 568 -11.00 -23.16 -21.34
CA HIS A 568 -10.53 -23.91 -20.17
C HIS A 568 -10.88 -23.25 -18.83
N GLN A 569 -10.88 -21.91 -18.77
CA GLN A 569 -11.28 -21.16 -17.57
C GLN A 569 -12.75 -21.44 -17.20
N LEU A 570 -13.65 -21.40 -18.18
CA LEU A 570 -15.07 -21.70 -17.97
C LEU A 570 -15.28 -23.16 -17.58
N GLN A 571 -14.56 -24.10 -18.20
CA GLN A 571 -14.61 -25.51 -17.82
C GLN A 571 -14.20 -25.74 -16.35
N VAL A 572 -13.15 -25.07 -15.87
CA VAL A 572 -12.68 -25.23 -14.47
C VAL A 572 -13.71 -24.68 -13.48
N ILE A 573 -14.30 -23.51 -13.76
CA ILE A 573 -15.36 -22.93 -12.92
C ILE A 573 -16.60 -23.83 -12.93
N CYS A 574 -16.99 -24.37 -14.09
CA CYS A 574 -18.12 -25.28 -14.19
C CYS A 574 -17.88 -26.63 -13.50
N LYS A 575 -16.65 -27.18 -13.54
CA LYS A 575 -16.26 -28.37 -12.75
C LYS A 575 -16.37 -28.11 -11.24
N LYS A 576 -15.92 -26.93 -10.76
CA LYS A 576 -16.12 -26.49 -9.37
C LYS A 576 -17.62 -26.39 -9.03
N GLY A 577 -18.41 -25.72 -9.86
CA GLY A 577 -19.85 -25.54 -9.67
C GLY A 577 -20.62 -26.87 -9.62
N LEU A 578 -20.30 -27.81 -10.52
CA LEU A 578 -20.89 -29.16 -10.48
C LEU A 578 -20.50 -29.94 -9.22
N SER A 579 -19.25 -29.83 -8.74
CA SER A 579 -18.86 -30.46 -7.48
C SER A 579 -19.57 -29.85 -6.27
N VAL A 580 -19.92 -28.57 -6.30
CA VAL A 580 -20.75 -27.92 -5.27
C VAL A 580 -22.19 -28.44 -5.36
N CYS A 581 -22.78 -28.51 -6.55
CA CYS A 581 -24.11 -29.08 -6.73
C CYS A 581 -24.19 -30.55 -6.28
N ASP A 582 -23.19 -31.37 -6.62
CA ASP A 582 -23.08 -32.77 -6.18
C ASP A 582 -23.07 -32.88 -4.65
N LEU A 583 -22.24 -32.09 -3.95
CA LEU A 583 -22.18 -32.10 -2.49
C LEU A 583 -23.49 -31.66 -1.81
N ILE A 584 -24.30 -30.81 -2.47
CA ILE A 584 -25.61 -30.37 -1.98
C ILE A 584 -26.70 -31.44 -2.25
N MET A 585 -26.68 -32.10 -3.41
CA MET A 585 -27.63 -33.17 -3.76
C MET A 585 -27.32 -34.50 -3.08
N HIS A 586 -26.05 -34.79 -2.83
CA HIS A 586 -25.51 -36.06 -2.38
C HIS A 586 -24.53 -35.83 -1.22
N SER A 587 -25.08 -35.47 -0.05
CA SER A 587 -24.29 -35.21 1.16
C SER A 587 -23.42 -36.40 1.53
N ARG A 588 -22.10 -36.24 1.46
CA ARG A 588 -21.11 -37.32 1.67
C ARG A 588 -20.87 -37.69 3.14
N LEU A 589 -21.55 -37.01 4.06
CA LEU A 589 -21.71 -37.37 5.47
C LEU A 589 -23.16 -37.83 5.69
N PRO A 590 -23.43 -38.73 6.64
CA PRO A 590 -24.81 -39.07 6.99
C PRO A 590 -25.56 -37.79 7.39
N PRO A 591 -26.76 -37.54 6.85
CA PRO A 591 -27.49 -36.32 7.14
C PRO A 591 -27.80 -36.25 8.64
N VAL A 592 -27.31 -35.19 9.29
CA VAL A 592 -27.67 -34.89 10.68
C VAL A 592 -29.18 -34.80 10.73
N GLN A 593 -29.81 -35.68 11.51
CA GLN A 593 -31.25 -35.64 11.74
C GLN A 593 -31.58 -34.31 12.42
N ARG A 594 -31.99 -33.32 11.62
CA ARG A 594 -32.61 -32.09 12.13
C ARG A 594 -33.83 -32.55 12.92
N VAL A 595 -33.74 -32.50 14.25
CA VAL A 595 -34.91 -32.56 15.11
C VAL A 595 -35.78 -31.41 14.66
N LEU A 596 -36.91 -31.70 14.01
CA LEU A 596 -37.88 -30.67 13.67
C LEU A 596 -38.19 -29.91 14.97
N PRO A 597 -38.27 -28.56 14.95
CA PRO A 597 -38.87 -27.84 16.05
C PRO A 597 -40.20 -28.51 16.36
N LYS A 598 -40.33 -29.07 17.57
CA LYS A 598 -41.59 -29.69 17.97
C LYS A 598 -42.66 -28.62 17.80
N THR A 599 -43.76 -28.98 17.15
CA THR A 599 -44.92 -28.10 16.95
C THR A 599 -45.15 -27.31 18.24
N SER A 600 -45.20 -25.98 18.12
CA SER A 600 -45.55 -25.10 19.23
C SER A 600 -46.77 -25.69 19.95
N PRO A 601 -46.76 -25.77 21.30
CA PRO A 601 -47.88 -26.35 22.01
C PRO A 601 -49.13 -25.57 21.65
N THR A 602 -50.07 -26.22 20.96
CA THR A 602 -51.38 -25.65 20.66
C THR A 602 -52.10 -25.46 21.98
N VAL A 603 -51.95 -24.27 22.57
CA VAL A 603 -52.78 -23.85 23.69
C VAL A 603 -54.20 -23.74 23.14
N VAL A 604 -55.00 -24.77 23.42
CA VAL A 604 -56.43 -24.73 23.19
C VAL A 604 -57.00 -23.76 24.22
N ILE A 605 -57.08 -22.49 23.83
CA ILE A 605 -57.82 -21.48 24.58
C ILE A 605 -59.30 -21.83 24.43
N THR A 606 -59.81 -22.59 25.40
CA THR A 606 -61.24 -22.79 25.57
C THR A 606 -61.86 -21.44 25.91
N VAL A 607 -62.64 -20.88 24.98
CA VAL A 607 -63.37 -19.64 25.23
C VAL A 607 -64.54 -19.92 26.17
N GLN A 608 -64.34 -19.64 27.45
CA GLN A 608 -65.37 -19.58 28.48
C GLN A 608 -64.95 -18.49 29.48
N GLU A 609 -65.93 -17.80 30.07
CA GLU A 609 -65.72 -16.74 31.09
C GLU A 609 -64.91 -15.52 30.60
N LEU A 610 -65.56 -14.76 29.71
CA LEU A 610 -65.60 -13.30 29.88
C LEU A 610 -66.27 -12.96 31.24
N VAL A 611 -65.93 -11.80 31.81
CA VAL A 611 -66.25 -11.31 33.16
C VAL A 611 -65.23 -11.73 34.23
N ASP A 612 -64.28 -10.82 34.52
CA ASP A 612 -63.80 -10.46 35.87
C ASP A 612 -62.64 -9.42 35.83
N GLU A 613 -61.96 -9.21 34.70
CA GLU A 613 -60.83 -8.26 34.58
C GLU A 613 -61.21 -6.83 34.09
N GLU A 614 -62.41 -6.34 34.43
CA GLU A 614 -62.78 -4.91 34.31
C GLU A 614 -62.69 -4.15 35.66
N GLN A 615 -62.03 -4.71 36.69
CA GLN A 615 -62.04 -4.15 38.06
C GLN A 615 -60.66 -4.02 38.74
N LYS A 616 -59.54 -3.93 37.99
CA LYS A 616 -58.20 -3.83 38.61
C LYS A 616 -57.22 -2.78 38.04
N GLU A 617 -57.50 -2.15 36.90
CA GLU A 617 -56.60 -1.11 36.35
C GLU A 617 -56.85 0.31 36.91
N GLU A 618 -57.86 0.52 37.76
CA GLU A 618 -58.14 1.84 38.37
C GLU A 618 -57.39 2.14 39.68
N GLU A 619 -56.78 1.16 40.37
CA GLU A 619 -56.10 1.41 41.66
C GLU A 619 -54.59 1.71 41.55
N GLU A 620 -53.90 1.32 40.47
CA GLU A 620 -52.42 1.41 40.38
C GLU A 620 -51.88 2.75 39.82
N GLN A 621 -52.74 3.78 39.66
CA GLN A 621 -52.33 5.14 39.27
C GLN A 621 -52.46 6.19 40.40
N ALA A 622 -52.83 5.79 41.61
CA ALA A 622 -53.05 6.69 42.75
C ALA A 622 -51.94 6.70 43.82
N ALA A 623 -50.89 5.87 43.66
CA ALA A 623 -49.97 5.52 44.75
C ALA A 623 -48.61 6.24 44.77
N ASP A 624 -48.27 7.07 43.77
CA ASP A 624 -46.94 7.70 43.65
C ASP A 624 -46.89 9.15 44.16
N ALA A 625 -47.56 9.40 45.30
CA ALA A 625 -47.64 10.73 45.91
C ALA A 625 -47.77 10.69 47.44
N ILE A 626 -46.67 10.38 48.16
CA ILE A 626 -46.28 10.97 49.46
C ILE A 626 -44.87 10.48 49.85
N MET A 627 -43.96 11.40 50.15
CA MET A 627 -42.66 11.12 50.78
C MET A 627 -42.66 11.59 52.25
N LYS A 628 -42.04 10.82 53.16
CA LYS A 628 -40.97 11.25 54.13
C LYS A 628 -40.83 10.36 55.37
N GLU A 629 -39.69 10.56 56.05
CA GLU A 629 -39.21 10.00 57.35
C GLU A 629 -38.44 8.67 57.23
N GLU A 630 -37.12 8.64 57.47
CA GLU A 630 -36.38 8.60 58.77
C GLU A 630 -36.50 7.24 59.51
N LYS A 631 -35.45 6.64 60.12
CA LYS A 631 -34.09 7.08 60.49
C LYS A 631 -33.09 5.89 60.63
N LYS A 632 -31.78 6.18 60.74
CA LYS A 632 -30.65 5.27 61.13
C LYS A 632 -30.63 5.02 62.67
N PRO A 633 -29.73 4.19 63.32
CA PRO A 633 -28.41 3.67 62.87
C PRO A 633 -28.00 2.20 63.30
N ALA A 634 -26.81 1.75 62.81
CA ALA A 634 -25.71 0.94 63.43
C ALA A 634 -25.98 -0.24 64.45
N THR A 635 -25.09 -1.22 64.71
CA THR A 635 -23.63 -1.37 64.47
C THR A 635 -23.14 -2.85 64.48
N ALA A 636 -22.09 -3.17 63.71
CA ALA A 636 -20.97 -4.13 63.93
C ALA A 636 -21.11 -5.57 64.52
N SER A 637 -20.41 -6.52 63.85
CA SER A 637 -19.40 -7.48 64.40
C SER A 637 -19.58 -9.02 64.26
N VAL A 638 -18.72 -9.59 63.38
CA VAL A 638 -17.85 -10.79 63.54
C VAL A 638 -18.42 -12.18 63.96
N GLN A 639 -18.56 -13.06 62.95
CA GLN A 639 -18.12 -14.47 62.86
C GLN A 639 -18.25 -15.47 64.04
N GLN A 640 -19.09 -16.52 63.88
CA GLN A 640 -18.73 -17.96 63.71
C GLN A 640 -19.99 -18.84 63.93
N VAL A 641 -20.53 -19.60 62.96
CA VAL A 641 -20.09 -20.87 62.31
C VAL A 641 -20.75 -22.12 62.94
N VAL A 642 -21.06 -23.12 62.07
CA VAL A 642 -21.78 -24.40 62.30
C VAL A 642 -23.31 -24.34 62.42
N VAL A 643 -23.99 -24.77 61.35
CA VAL A 643 -25.23 -25.59 61.42
C VAL A 643 -25.13 -26.70 60.35
N GLU A 644 -25.31 -27.95 60.78
CA GLU A 644 -25.55 -29.14 59.95
C GLU A 644 -27.07 -29.47 60.05
N LYS A 645 -27.77 -30.13 59.12
CA LYS A 645 -27.41 -30.82 57.85
C LYS A 645 -28.68 -31.06 57.00
N GLN A 646 -28.48 -31.60 55.80
CA GLN A 646 -29.38 -32.40 54.94
C GLN A 646 -30.02 -31.70 53.71
N GLU A 647 -30.12 -32.30 52.51
CA GLU A 647 -29.15 -33.06 51.66
C GLU A 647 -29.90 -33.69 50.47
N LYS A 648 -29.55 -33.32 49.21
CA LYS A 648 -29.33 -34.28 48.10
C LYS A 648 -28.86 -33.67 46.76
N ALA A 649 -27.82 -34.32 46.21
CA ALA A 649 -27.58 -34.62 44.78
C ALA A 649 -27.59 -33.48 43.71
N ALA A 650 -26.40 -32.92 43.48
CA ALA A 650 -25.67 -32.86 42.20
C ALA A 650 -26.32 -32.32 40.89
N PRO A 651 -25.67 -31.33 40.24
CA PRO A 651 -25.66 -31.16 38.80
C PRO A 651 -24.37 -31.73 38.16
N VAL A 652 -24.47 -32.39 37.00
CA VAL A 652 -23.32 -32.81 36.17
C VAL A 652 -23.38 -32.08 34.82
N GLN A 653 -22.31 -31.39 34.44
CA GLN A 653 -22.20 -30.73 33.14
C GLN A 653 -21.72 -31.73 32.06
N PRO A 654 -22.35 -31.76 30.86
CA PRO A 654 -21.99 -32.72 29.82
C PRO A 654 -20.75 -32.30 29.00
N VAL A 655 -19.66 -33.04 29.22
CA VAL A 655 -18.92 -33.81 28.20
C VAL A 655 -18.68 -33.18 26.81
N SER A 656 -17.40 -33.05 26.45
CA SER A 656 -16.91 -32.97 25.07
C SER A 656 -15.73 -33.93 24.85
N LEU A 657 -15.82 -34.81 23.85
CA LEU A 657 -14.83 -35.82 23.44
C LEU A 657 -15.04 -36.15 21.93
N PRO A 658 -14.08 -36.77 21.20
CA PRO A 658 -12.76 -36.21 20.94
C PRO A 658 -12.32 -36.37 19.45
N ILE A 659 -11.38 -35.56 18.96
CA ILE A 659 -10.61 -35.88 17.74
C ILE A 659 -9.12 -35.62 18.01
N THR A 660 -8.27 -36.60 17.72
CA THR A 660 -6.82 -36.60 17.96
C THR A 660 -6.02 -36.17 16.71
N PRO A 661 -5.08 -35.22 16.84
CA PRO A 661 -3.91 -35.13 15.96
C PRO A 661 -2.82 -36.14 16.36
N VAL A 662 -1.95 -36.49 15.42
CA VAL A 662 -0.87 -37.50 15.61
C VAL A 662 0.40 -36.86 16.18
N THR A 663 1.05 -37.56 17.12
CA THR A 663 2.31 -37.14 17.77
C THR A 663 3.54 -37.37 16.89
N LEU A 664 4.49 -36.42 16.92
CA LEU A 664 5.90 -36.66 16.61
C LEU A 664 6.77 -36.24 17.82
N PRO A 665 7.92 -36.90 18.08
CA PRO A 665 8.62 -36.81 19.36
C PRO A 665 9.48 -35.54 19.52
N PRO A 666 9.68 -35.05 20.75
CA PRO A 666 10.53 -33.91 21.04
C PRO A 666 12.03 -34.26 21.03
N VAL A 667 12.87 -33.27 20.70
CA VAL A 667 14.33 -33.35 20.77
C VAL A 667 14.81 -33.03 22.19
N ILE A 668 15.89 -33.70 22.63
CA ILE A 668 16.48 -33.51 23.96
C ILE A 668 17.44 -32.31 23.95
N GLU A 669 17.16 -31.31 24.77
CA GLU A 669 18.07 -30.19 25.05
C GLU A 669 18.85 -30.43 26.36
N LYS A 670 20.14 -30.09 26.40
CA LYS A 670 21.03 -30.35 27.56
C LYS A 670 21.54 -29.05 28.19
N LEU A 671 21.23 -28.88 29.47
CA LEU A 671 21.84 -27.88 30.34
C LEU A 671 23.27 -28.31 30.77
N PRO A 672 24.26 -27.40 30.80
CA PRO A 672 25.54 -27.62 31.47
C PRO A 672 25.42 -27.37 33.00
N ALA A 673 26.24 -28.07 33.79
CA ALA A 673 26.16 -28.05 35.26
C ALA A 673 27.10 -27.03 35.92
N LYS A 674 26.76 -26.63 37.16
CA LYS A 674 27.68 -25.93 38.09
C LYS A 674 28.52 -26.92 38.89
N VAL A 675 29.75 -26.53 39.23
CA VAL A 675 30.53 -27.04 40.37
C VAL A 675 31.10 -25.81 41.13
N ALA A 676 31.50 -25.97 42.39
CA ALA A 676 31.53 -24.91 43.41
C ALA A 676 32.92 -24.30 43.72
N GLU A 677 32.96 -23.43 44.74
CA GLU A 677 34.09 -22.59 45.19
C GLU A 677 35.23 -23.35 45.90
N GLU A 678 36.42 -22.75 45.93
CA GLU A 678 37.31 -22.76 47.11
C GLU A 678 38.06 -21.40 47.22
N LYS A 679 38.71 -21.08 48.36
CA LYS A 679 39.02 -19.68 48.76
C LYS A 679 40.46 -19.43 49.26
N THR A 680 40.92 -18.18 49.04
CA THR A 680 41.97 -17.42 49.81
C THR A 680 43.44 -17.91 49.76
N PRO A 681 44.45 -17.05 50.11
CA PRO A 681 44.43 -15.64 50.51
C PRO A 681 45.37 -14.68 49.70
N THR A 682 45.33 -13.39 50.03
CA THR A 682 46.18 -12.26 49.56
C THR A 682 47.60 -12.27 50.17
N PRO A 683 48.58 -11.47 49.66
CA PRO A 683 48.80 -10.10 50.20
C PRO A 683 49.22 -9.02 49.16
N GLU A 684 49.45 -7.79 49.66
CA GLU A 684 49.65 -6.53 48.90
C GLU A 684 51.12 -6.22 48.55
N ILE A 685 51.36 -5.47 47.46
CA ILE A 685 52.45 -4.46 47.37
C ILE A 685 52.00 -3.24 46.53
N LYS A 686 52.28 -2.03 47.05
CA LYS A 686 52.46 -0.72 46.38
C LYS A 686 53.85 -0.18 46.84
N PRO A 687 54.50 0.88 46.28
CA PRO A 687 53.98 2.01 45.49
C PRO A 687 54.92 2.49 44.34
N ALA A 688 54.97 3.81 44.09
CA ALA A 688 55.83 4.59 43.17
C ALA A 688 55.54 4.43 41.66
N THR A 689 55.25 5.43 40.83
CA THR A 689 55.50 6.90 40.78
C THR A 689 56.87 7.30 40.24
N LEU A 690 56.90 7.84 39.01
CA LEU A 690 57.80 8.94 38.58
C LEU A 690 57.31 9.59 37.27
N LYS A 691 57.57 10.88 37.09
CA LYS A 691 57.37 11.67 35.85
C LYS A 691 58.71 12.30 35.46
N THR A 692 59.15 12.15 34.20
CA THR A 692 60.16 12.98 33.50
C THR A 692 60.38 12.42 32.09
N VAL A 693 60.77 13.16 31.05
CA VAL A 693 60.67 14.59 30.67
C VAL A 693 60.94 14.66 29.14
N ALA A 694 60.52 15.72 28.45
CA ALA A 694 60.74 15.85 27.00
C ALA A 694 62.12 16.45 26.64
N VAL A 695 62.61 16.17 25.42
CA VAL A 695 63.65 16.95 24.72
C VAL A 695 63.26 17.02 23.23
N GLU A 696 63.42 18.19 22.62
CA GLU A 696 63.21 18.46 21.20
C GLU A 696 64.56 18.43 20.43
N GLU A 697 64.54 18.19 19.11
CA GLU A 697 65.59 18.76 18.24
C GLU A 697 65.00 19.47 17.00
N VAL A 698 65.27 20.77 17.00
CA VAL A 698 64.98 21.83 16.03
C VAL A 698 65.40 21.52 14.58
N LYS A 699 64.66 22.05 13.59
CA LYS A 699 65.31 22.57 12.36
C LYS A 699 64.64 23.80 11.75
N ILE A 700 65.47 24.58 11.06
CA ILE A 700 65.38 26.04 10.90
C ILE A 700 64.68 26.50 9.60
N ILE A 701 64.22 27.75 9.62
CA ILE A 701 63.53 28.55 8.58
C ILE A 701 64.48 28.93 7.42
N GLU A 702 63.98 29.02 6.17
CA GLU A 702 64.17 30.22 5.31
C GLU A 702 63.30 30.22 4.04
N SER A 703 63.22 31.39 3.38
CA SER A 703 62.19 31.78 2.40
C SER A 703 62.74 32.61 1.23
N VAL A 704 62.20 32.44 0.01
CA VAL A 704 62.37 33.39 -1.11
C VAL A 704 61.07 33.51 -1.93
N THR A 705 60.76 34.72 -2.41
CA THR A 705 59.61 35.04 -3.26
C THR A 705 60.09 35.73 -4.54
N ILE A 706 59.76 35.20 -5.74
CA ILE A 706 59.99 35.87 -7.04
C ILE A 706 58.84 35.56 -8.03
N THR A 707 58.22 36.62 -8.56
CA THR A 707 57.46 36.71 -9.84
C THR A 707 58.37 37.43 -10.89
N PRO A 708 58.06 37.58 -12.21
CA PRO A 708 56.81 37.46 -12.98
C PRO A 708 57.08 36.62 -14.30
N PRO A 709 56.62 36.88 -15.55
CA PRO A 709 55.65 37.85 -16.12
C PRO A 709 54.61 37.32 -17.14
N VAL A 710 53.81 38.28 -17.63
CA VAL A 710 52.79 38.21 -18.70
C VAL A 710 53.37 38.80 -20.01
N VAL A 711 52.80 38.49 -21.19
CA VAL A 711 52.55 39.43 -22.33
C VAL A 711 51.80 38.74 -23.50
N ASP A 712 51.11 39.56 -24.29
CA ASP A 712 50.19 39.31 -25.42
C ASP A 712 50.88 38.79 -26.72
N THR A 713 50.32 38.64 -27.94
CA THR A 713 49.09 39.16 -28.62
C THR A 713 48.75 38.23 -29.83
N ALA A 714 47.49 37.84 -30.10
CA ALA A 714 46.51 38.40 -31.08
C ALA A 714 46.50 37.82 -32.52
N VAL A 715 45.42 38.13 -33.29
CA VAL A 715 45.17 37.86 -34.74
C VAL A 715 44.81 36.38 -35.07
N THR A 716 43.79 35.99 -35.85
CA THR A 716 42.98 36.62 -36.93
C THR A 716 41.49 36.19 -36.92
N ALA A 717 40.58 36.99 -37.51
CA ALA A 717 39.24 36.62 -38.01
C ALA A 717 39.28 36.56 -39.57
N PRO A 718 38.19 36.53 -40.42
CA PRO A 718 36.71 36.59 -40.24
C PRO A 718 36.03 35.29 -40.80
N VAL A 719 34.73 35.12 -41.12
CA VAL A 719 33.61 35.90 -41.72
C VAL A 719 32.27 35.27 -41.22
N ALA A 720 31.38 35.96 -40.50
CA ALA A 720 30.25 36.82 -40.93
C ALA A 720 29.01 36.04 -41.49
N THR A 721 27.73 36.49 -41.40
CA THR A 721 27.19 37.84 -41.10
C THR A 721 25.70 37.82 -40.62
N SER A 722 25.30 38.76 -39.74
CA SER A 722 23.99 39.52 -39.66
C SER A 722 22.63 38.80 -39.58
N THR A 723 21.55 39.27 -38.92
CA THR A 723 21.16 40.46 -38.07
C THR A 723 19.82 40.10 -37.37
N ILE A 724 19.05 40.86 -36.56
CA ILE A 724 18.90 42.27 -36.05
C ILE A 724 18.17 42.10 -34.66
N SER A 725 18.05 42.95 -33.62
CA SER A 725 18.33 44.35 -33.21
C SER A 725 17.04 45.07 -32.72
N LEU A 726 17.18 46.25 -32.06
CA LEU A 726 16.17 47.09 -31.35
C LEU A 726 15.89 46.64 -29.89
N GLU A 727 16.35 47.35 -28.84
CA GLU A 727 16.04 48.73 -28.32
C GLU A 727 14.83 48.74 -27.33
N ALA A 728 14.75 49.56 -26.27
CA ALA A 728 15.72 50.36 -25.50
C ALA A 728 15.08 50.94 -24.20
N ALA A 729 15.89 51.58 -23.34
CA ALA A 729 15.52 52.51 -22.24
C ALA A 729 14.81 51.94 -20.97
N ALA A 730 14.70 52.67 -19.84
CA ALA A 730 15.68 53.50 -19.11
C ALA A 730 15.16 53.92 -17.71
N ALA A 731 16.06 53.98 -16.72
CA ALA A 731 16.07 54.81 -15.49
C ALA A 731 14.79 55.05 -14.64
N SER A 732 14.87 54.73 -13.35
CA SER A 732 14.90 55.76 -12.27
C SER A 732 15.22 55.15 -10.89
N THR A 733 15.66 55.98 -9.96
CA THR A 733 16.10 55.63 -8.59
C THR A 733 15.64 56.68 -7.60
N VAL A 734 15.03 56.28 -6.48
CA VAL A 734 15.03 57.03 -5.21
C VAL A 734 14.94 56.02 -4.06
N ASP A 735 15.70 56.22 -3.00
CA ASP A 735 15.56 55.54 -1.71
C ASP A 735 14.37 56.10 -0.91
N LEU A 736 13.98 55.43 0.18
CA LEU A 736 13.68 56.07 1.48
C LEU A 736 13.47 55.00 2.55
N ASP A 737 14.10 55.21 3.71
CA ASP A 737 13.81 54.49 4.96
C ASP A 737 12.52 55.05 5.60
N ASP A 738 11.87 54.25 6.45
CA ASP A 738 11.16 54.75 7.65
C ASP A 738 10.88 53.58 8.61
N ASP A 739 11.24 53.74 9.89
CA ASP A 739 10.93 52.81 10.98
C ASP A 739 9.48 52.99 11.47
N MET A 740 8.81 51.90 11.88
CA MET A 740 7.83 51.97 12.98
C MET A 740 7.73 50.63 13.73
N ASP A 741 8.15 50.64 15.00
CA ASP A 741 7.71 49.67 16.00
C ASP A 741 6.19 49.76 16.22
N MET A 742 5.55 48.63 16.55
CA MET A 742 4.16 48.61 17.05
C MET A 742 4.06 47.71 18.27
N ASP A 743 3.68 48.32 19.39
CA ASP A 743 3.74 47.73 20.73
C ASP A 743 2.67 46.67 21.02
N MET A 744 2.97 45.82 22.00
CA MET A 744 2.10 44.77 22.52
C MET A 744 1.18 45.30 23.63
N PRO A 745 -0.16 45.20 23.51
CA PRO A 745 -1.06 45.64 24.58
C PRO A 745 -1.05 44.67 25.77
N MET A 746 -0.87 45.20 26.98
CA MET A 746 -1.11 44.44 28.22
C MET A 746 -2.60 44.39 28.56
N ILE A 747 -3.01 43.29 29.19
CA ILE A 747 -4.35 43.10 29.75
C ILE A 747 -4.37 43.69 31.16
N ASP A 748 -5.30 44.63 31.42
CA ASP A 748 -5.58 45.15 32.76
C ASP A 748 -6.75 44.35 33.40
N MET A 749 -6.78 44.30 34.73
CA MET A 749 -7.63 43.41 35.54
C MET A 749 -8.29 44.19 36.68
N ALA A 750 -9.30 45.01 36.33
CA ALA A 750 -10.18 45.66 37.30
C ALA A 750 -11.62 45.74 36.77
N GLY A 751 -12.56 45.18 37.53
CA GLY A 751 -13.99 45.49 37.38
C GLY A 751 -14.37 46.77 38.14
N PRO A 752 -15.62 47.19 38.02
CA PRO A 752 -16.40 47.33 39.26
C PRO A 752 -17.81 46.73 39.17
N ASP A 753 -18.40 46.49 40.34
CA ASP A 753 -19.81 46.14 40.48
C ASP A 753 -20.73 47.34 40.21
N SER A 754 -21.93 47.07 39.71
CA SER A 754 -23.15 47.84 40.04
C SER A 754 -24.38 46.99 39.73
N ASP A 755 -25.22 46.76 40.73
CA ASP A 755 -26.55 46.18 40.57
C ASP A 755 -27.50 47.11 39.80
N ASP A 756 -28.54 46.55 39.18
CA ASP A 756 -29.88 47.12 39.11
C ASP A 756 -30.88 45.97 38.83
N GLU A 757 -32.11 46.08 39.36
CA GLU A 757 -33.14 45.02 39.39
C GLU A 757 -34.26 45.26 38.35
N ASP A 758 -35.42 44.58 38.54
CA ASP A 758 -36.77 44.85 37.98
C ASP A 758 -37.12 44.44 36.52
N ASP A 759 -37.79 43.28 36.43
CA ASP A 759 -39.11 43.02 35.80
C ASP A 759 -39.54 43.69 34.47
N GLU A 760 -39.67 42.89 33.40
CA GLU A 760 -40.97 42.51 32.77
C GLU A 760 -40.89 41.23 31.89
#